data_AF-A0A5Q4GFU1-F1
#
_entry.id   AF-A0A5Q4GFU1-F1
#
_cell.length_a   1.000
_cell.length_b   1.000
_cell.length_c   1.000
_cell.angle_alpha   90.00
_cell.angle_beta   90.00
_cell.angle_gamma   90.00
#
_symmetry.space_group_name_H-M   'P 1'
#
loop_
_entity.id
_entity.type
_entity.pdbx_description
1 polymer ?
#
loop_
_entity_poly.entity_id
_entity_poly.type
_entity_poly.pdbx_seq_one_letter_code
_entity_poly.pdbx_strand_id
1 'polypeptide(L)'
;MPVSRQVLRRSFWVSLITVPVLLAAIWFGGRAWMSHSLMPYEGTALLANLSAEVEILFDERGIPRVYAATDQDAFRALGWLHASERLFQMELIRRVARGELAELFGQPGLELDLVTRPMGFARRIEDERPDLAPATERLIAAYIEGINSKIASGGRLPPELLLLRHQPEPWRVEDVMTIAYYQSFYATTLVQRMSEAWRAVVEVHGDDARQWLEVLDGWARPSIPTFSMAEGSNTWVLAPSRSDTGHALHASDPHLEYDVAPGMWYAVGLHSGEGLDLLGVTAPGMPFVAMGHNGRIAWAFTVAPVDLFEIWRFPRNPDDPEQLLSASGPERIHRRIETFRVRGSDRPLTREFQYSPRGRVLEMSEDEAIVMQWAGFELPVAELLDSAMTIHHADSFAAFRQAASQVGALSVNWSYSDRHGNIGYVQSSPIPMRRHRQHFAMLDGMNADHGWDGFHPPEQRPYAFNPEQGWLANANNHAVDSNWPHPIPGFYKHLRKRRISDHLAGQDIFTPADMVRFQLDRTSDRALSWKSWLADTAEETGRDRLADEIRAWDGVMRTDSEVAGLFIRWWHFLPQALFDGNSDLDWRTMQVVFDEWLHGGPATHPAPVRDRDEASRLALDNALRPGLWPLGMVQHLTIRHPMAQAGLLDRWLGLTRGPIPMGGDAGSLNVTYASFNADTARLRARAGASMRYVLDWSDLDSFTLNLTLGQSGNPFSPHFDDFLPDFLSGQPWTVPFSREAVEAGTAHRLLLTPEP
;
A
#
# COMPACT_ATOMS: atom_id res chain seq x y z
N MET A 1 9.56 61.44 26.63
CA MET A 1 8.86 62.36 25.70
C MET A 1 7.55 61.71 25.29
N PRO A 2 6.40 62.41 25.33
CA PRO A 2 5.14 61.85 24.87
C PRO A 2 5.14 61.77 23.33
N VAL A 3 4.98 60.57 22.77
CA VAL A 3 4.81 60.39 21.32
C VAL A 3 3.54 61.13 20.90
N SER A 4 3.66 62.07 19.95
CA SER A 4 2.51 62.89 19.54
C SER A 4 1.42 62.02 18.90
N ARG A 5 0.14 62.33 19.17
CA ARG A 5 -1.01 61.61 18.57
C ARG A 5 -0.95 61.55 17.03
N GLN A 6 -0.29 62.51 16.38
CA GLN A 6 -0.07 62.50 14.93
C GLN A 6 0.92 61.42 14.48
N VAL A 7 1.99 61.17 15.25
CA VAL A 7 2.95 60.09 14.96
C VAL A 7 2.28 58.74 15.13
N LEU A 8 1.55 58.53 16.23
CA LEU A 8 0.78 57.29 16.44
C LEU A 8 -0.26 57.05 15.34
N ARG A 9 -0.97 58.10 14.91
CA ARG A 9 -1.96 58.00 13.82
C ARG A 9 -1.29 57.71 12.47
N ARG A 10 -0.16 58.34 12.14
CA ARG A 10 0.60 58.03 10.92
C ARG A 10 1.17 56.61 10.93
N SER A 11 1.78 56.18 12.03
CA SER A 11 2.26 54.81 12.18
C SER A 11 1.12 53.80 12.08
N PHE A 12 -0.06 54.10 12.65
CA PHE A 12 -1.25 53.25 12.50
C PHE A 12 -1.68 53.11 11.03
N TRP A 13 -1.81 54.22 10.29
CA TRP A 13 -2.20 54.16 8.87
C TRP A 13 -1.14 53.52 7.97
N VAL A 14 0.15 53.76 8.24
CA VAL A 14 1.25 53.09 7.55
C VAL A 14 1.20 51.60 7.83
N SER A 15 1.08 51.16 9.08
CA SER A 15 0.94 49.73 9.41
C SER A 15 -0.34 49.11 8.82
N LEU A 16 -1.45 49.86 8.78
CA LEU A 16 -2.73 49.40 8.24
C LEU A 16 -2.67 49.14 6.73
N ILE A 17 -1.75 49.78 6.00
CA ILE A 17 -1.54 49.56 4.57
C ILE A 17 -0.38 48.58 4.34
N THR A 18 0.74 48.75 5.04
CA THR A 18 1.95 47.96 4.86
C THR A 18 1.75 46.50 5.26
N VAL A 19 1.00 46.21 6.32
CA VAL A 19 0.77 44.82 6.75
C VAL A 19 -0.04 44.05 5.69
N PRO A 20 -1.19 44.53 5.18
CA PRO A 20 -1.89 43.86 4.08
C PRO A 20 -1.06 43.71 2.81
N VAL A 21 -0.25 44.72 2.45
CA VAL A 21 0.62 44.65 1.26
C VAL A 21 1.71 43.59 1.43
N LEU A 22 2.35 43.51 2.61
CA LEU A 22 3.33 42.46 2.90
C LEU A 22 2.69 41.08 2.94
N LEU A 23 1.50 40.95 3.53
CA LEU A 23 0.76 39.68 3.53
C LEU A 23 0.37 39.27 2.12
N ALA A 24 -0.06 40.20 1.26
CA ALA A 24 -0.33 39.93 -0.14
C ALA A 24 0.94 39.55 -0.91
N ALA A 25 2.06 40.23 -0.66
CA ALA A 25 3.35 39.92 -1.27
C ALA A 25 3.85 38.52 -0.84
N ILE A 26 3.69 38.15 0.43
CA ILE A 26 4.01 36.80 0.92
C ILE A 26 3.05 35.77 0.31
N TRP A 27 1.76 36.09 0.24
CA TRP A 27 0.74 35.17 -0.28
C TRP A 27 0.91 34.88 -1.77
N PHE A 28 0.97 35.92 -2.60
CA PHE A 28 1.09 35.78 -4.06
C PHE A 28 2.53 35.51 -4.48
N GLY A 29 3.49 36.25 -3.92
CA GLY A 29 4.92 36.07 -4.20
C GLY A 29 5.44 34.71 -3.70
N GLY A 30 4.98 34.24 -2.54
CA GLY A 30 5.32 32.91 -2.04
C GLY A 30 4.77 31.78 -2.92
N ARG A 31 3.52 31.87 -3.37
CA ARG A 31 2.94 30.90 -4.32
C ARG A 31 3.67 30.90 -5.65
N ALA A 32 3.87 32.07 -6.24
CA ALA A 32 4.61 32.20 -7.49
C ALA A 32 6.04 31.66 -7.33
N TRP A 33 6.70 31.94 -6.20
CA TRP A 33 8.05 31.44 -5.95
C TRP A 33 8.09 29.90 -5.82
N MET A 34 7.16 29.31 -5.08
CA MET A 34 7.07 27.85 -4.92
C MET A 34 6.66 27.14 -6.22
N SER A 35 5.84 27.74 -7.08
CA SER A 35 5.42 27.13 -8.35
C SER A 35 6.55 26.97 -9.37
N HIS A 36 7.72 27.58 -9.15
CA HIS A 36 8.90 27.34 -9.99
C HIS A 36 9.62 26.02 -9.66
N SER A 37 9.12 25.26 -8.68
CA SER A 37 9.57 23.88 -8.41
C SER A 37 8.91 22.84 -9.32
N LEU A 38 8.00 23.27 -10.21
CA LEU A 38 7.38 22.40 -11.21
C LEU A 38 8.41 21.88 -12.21
N MET A 39 8.22 20.64 -12.64
CA MET A 39 8.94 20.09 -13.78
C MET A 39 8.52 20.83 -15.07
N PRO A 40 9.44 21.10 -16.00
CA PRO A 40 9.05 21.43 -17.36
C PRO A 40 8.45 20.19 -18.05
N TYR A 41 7.25 20.32 -18.63
CA TYR A 41 6.67 19.30 -19.52
C TYR A 41 7.01 19.55 -21.00
N GLU A 42 7.56 20.72 -21.32
CA GLU A 42 7.88 21.14 -22.68
C GLU A 42 9.30 21.69 -22.81
N GLY A 43 9.85 21.61 -24.02
CA GLY A 43 11.10 22.24 -24.40
C GLY A 43 12.29 21.33 -24.17
N THR A 44 13.38 21.87 -23.63
CA THR A 44 14.65 21.15 -23.43
C THR A 44 15.12 21.28 -21.99
N ALA A 45 15.59 20.18 -21.40
CA ALA A 45 16.30 20.18 -20.12
C ALA A 45 17.64 19.43 -20.24
N LEU A 46 18.61 19.84 -19.42
CA LEU A 46 19.90 19.14 -19.34
C LEU A 46 19.79 17.96 -18.37
N LEU A 47 20.39 16.85 -18.75
CA LEU A 47 20.58 15.68 -17.90
C LEU A 47 21.99 15.13 -18.12
N ALA A 48 22.79 15.15 -17.06
CA ALA A 48 24.16 14.66 -17.07
C ALA A 48 24.24 13.18 -17.47
N ASN A 49 25.36 12.78 -18.07
CA ASN A 49 25.69 11.39 -18.42
C ASN A 49 24.75 10.70 -19.42
N LEU A 50 23.90 11.43 -20.14
CA LEU A 50 23.17 10.87 -21.27
C LEU A 50 24.13 10.54 -22.43
N SER A 51 23.96 9.36 -23.04
CA SER A 51 24.73 8.99 -24.23
C SER A 51 24.18 9.64 -25.51
N ALA A 52 22.88 9.93 -25.52
CA ALA A 52 22.17 10.61 -26.59
C ALA A 52 20.97 11.39 -26.04
N GLU A 53 20.32 12.18 -26.90
CA GLU A 53 19.06 12.85 -26.54
C GLU A 53 17.97 11.82 -26.19
N VAL A 54 17.19 12.13 -25.14
CA VAL A 54 16.00 11.36 -24.74
C VAL A 54 14.76 12.21 -24.96
N GLU A 55 13.81 11.69 -25.73
CA GLU A 55 12.54 12.36 -25.96
C GLU A 55 11.48 11.85 -24.98
N ILE A 56 10.71 12.78 -24.41
CA ILE A 56 9.62 12.48 -23.51
C ILE A 56 8.34 13.11 -24.05
N LEU A 57 7.37 12.27 -24.39
CA LEU A 57 6.04 12.67 -24.83
C LEU A 57 5.07 12.51 -23.67
N PHE A 58 4.36 13.57 -23.29
CA PHE A 58 3.35 13.53 -22.23
C PHE A 58 1.95 13.60 -22.84
N ASP A 59 1.04 12.77 -22.33
CA ASP A 59 -0.39 12.90 -22.62
C ASP A 59 -1.03 14.04 -21.80
N GLU A 60 -2.34 14.26 -21.99
CA GLU A 60 -3.10 15.30 -21.26
C GLU A 60 -3.15 15.10 -19.73
N ARG A 61 -2.77 13.91 -19.24
CA ARG A 61 -2.70 13.56 -17.81
C ARG A 61 -1.27 13.56 -17.27
N GLY A 62 -0.30 13.97 -18.09
CA GLY A 62 1.11 14.02 -17.70
C GLY A 62 1.75 12.64 -17.58
N ILE A 63 1.20 11.59 -18.20
CA ILE A 63 1.88 10.28 -18.27
C ILE A 63 3.01 10.38 -19.32
N PRO A 64 4.29 10.27 -18.92
CA PRO A 64 5.41 10.30 -19.85
C PRO A 64 5.55 9.00 -20.66
N ARG A 65 5.95 9.14 -21.92
CA ARG A 65 6.52 8.11 -22.79
C ARG A 65 7.94 8.49 -23.12
N VAL A 66 8.89 7.76 -22.55
CA VAL A 66 10.33 8.00 -22.65
C VAL A 66 10.88 7.18 -23.81
N TYR A 67 11.53 7.84 -24.76
CA TYR A 67 12.20 7.23 -25.90
C TYR A 67 13.69 7.57 -25.84
N ALA A 68 14.52 6.55 -25.64
CA ALA A 68 15.97 6.70 -25.49
C ALA A 68 16.75 5.81 -26.48
N ALA A 69 18.02 6.13 -26.70
CA ALA A 69 18.90 5.27 -27.49
C ALA A 69 19.27 3.97 -26.74
N THR A 70 19.46 4.05 -25.43
CA THR A 70 19.93 2.95 -24.56
C THR A 70 18.99 2.74 -23.38
N ASP A 71 19.01 1.53 -22.81
CA ASP A 71 18.27 1.22 -21.58
C ASP A 71 18.73 2.11 -20.43
N GLN A 72 20.05 2.36 -20.32
CA GLN A 72 20.61 3.24 -19.29
C GLN A 72 20.04 4.66 -19.38
N ASP A 73 19.95 5.24 -20.58
CA ASP A 73 19.38 6.57 -20.76
C ASP A 73 17.89 6.61 -20.42
N ALA A 74 17.13 5.55 -20.73
CA ALA A 74 15.72 5.43 -20.32
C ALA A 74 15.57 5.39 -18.79
N PHE A 75 16.38 4.59 -18.09
CA PHE A 75 16.36 4.53 -16.63
C PHE A 75 16.89 5.80 -15.97
N ARG A 76 17.88 6.48 -16.57
CA ARG A 76 18.35 7.79 -16.12
C ARG A 76 17.25 8.85 -16.23
N ALA A 77 16.52 8.87 -17.34
CA ALA A 77 15.35 9.72 -17.51
C ALA A 77 14.25 9.40 -16.50
N LEU A 78 13.97 8.11 -16.22
CA LEU A 78 13.03 7.70 -15.18
C LEU A 78 13.41 8.26 -13.80
N GLY A 79 14.69 8.18 -13.42
CA GLY A 79 15.19 8.73 -12.16
C GLY A 79 15.00 10.24 -12.06
N TRP A 80 15.29 10.95 -13.15
CA TRP A 80 15.07 12.39 -13.24
C TRP A 80 13.59 12.77 -13.17
N LEU A 81 12.70 12.01 -13.80
CA LEU A 81 11.24 12.20 -13.75
C LEU A 81 10.70 11.96 -12.34
N HIS A 82 11.05 10.83 -11.71
CA HIS A 82 10.68 10.54 -10.33
C HIS A 82 11.14 11.66 -9.38
N ALA A 83 12.39 12.11 -9.47
CA ALA A 83 12.89 13.21 -8.65
C ALA A 83 12.25 14.58 -9.02
N SER A 84 11.81 14.78 -10.25
CA SER A 84 11.15 16.04 -10.62
C SER A 84 9.71 16.12 -10.13
N GLU A 85 8.99 14.99 -10.05
CA GLU A 85 7.59 14.93 -9.63
C GLU A 85 7.40 14.58 -8.16
N ARG A 86 8.26 13.71 -7.63
CA ARG A 86 8.00 12.94 -6.39
C ARG A 86 9.14 12.99 -5.38
N LEU A 87 10.11 13.91 -5.50
CA LEU A 87 11.29 13.96 -4.62
C LEU A 87 10.96 14.00 -3.12
N PHE A 88 9.92 14.73 -2.70
CA PHE A 88 9.52 14.73 -1.30
C PHE A 88 8.97 13.37 -0.85
N GLN A 89 8.10 12.74 -1.66
CA GLN A 89 7.59 11.39 -1.39
C GLN A 89 8.72 10.37 -1.31
N MET A 90 9.68 10.45 -2.24
CA MET A 90 10.87 9.59 -2.25
C MET A 90 11.73 9.79 -1.00
N GLU A 91 11.94 11.04 -0.57
CA GLU A 91 12.68 11.36 0.66
C GLU A 91 12.00 10.80 1.90
N LEU A 92 10.67 10.88 1.97
CA LEU A 92 9.90 10.28 3.06
C LEU A 92 10.05 8.76 3.09
N ILE A 93 9.86 8.08 1.95
CA ILE A 93 9.97 6.62 1.87
C ILE A 93 11.38 6.15 2.24
N ARG A 94 12.42 6.83 1.73
CA ARG A 94 13.82 6.57 2.08
C ARG A 94 14.05 6.66 3.58
N ARG A 95 13.58 7.73 4.22
CA ARG A 95 13.76 7.94 5.67
C ARG A 95 12.96 6.96 6.51
N VAL A 96 11.75 6.59 6.11
CA VAL A 96 10.97 5.57 6.80
C VAL A 96 11.67 4.21 6.74
N ALA A 97 12.17 3.81 5.57
CA ALA A 97 12.90 2.56 5.39
C ALA A 97 14.19 2.51 6.24
N ARG A 98 14.83 3.66 6.44
CA ARG A 98 16.05 3.80 7.25
C ARG A 98 15.79 4.05 8.74
N GLY A 99 14.58 4.46 9.14
CA GLY A 99 14.26 4.91 10.51
C GLY A 99 14.88 6.28 10.86
N GLU A 100 14.76 7.25 9.96
CA GLU A 100 15.36 8.61 9.98
C GLU A 100 14.34 9.74 9.85
N LEU A 101 13.07 9.47 10.13
CA LEU A 101 11.97 10.42 9.98
C LEU A 101 11.96 11.50 11.08
N ALA A 102 12.47 11.20 12.28
CA ALA A 102 12.60 12.13 13.40
C ALA A 102 13.49 13.33 13.07
N GLU A 103 14.41 13.19 12.12
CA GLU A 103 15.26 14.29 11.64
C GLU A 103 14.45 15.37 10.92
N LEU A 104 13.35 14.99 10.26
CA LEU A 104 12.46 15.92 9.55
C LEU A 104 11.33 16.45 10.43
N PHE A 105 10.78 15.60 11.30
CA PHE A 105 9.52 15.92 11.99
C PHE A 105 9.62 15.95 13.52
N GLY A 106 10.78 15.63 14.09
CA GLY A 106 10.98 15.63 15.54
C GLY A 106 10.26 14.46 16.21
N GLN A 107 9.62 14.72 17.35
CA GLN A 107 9.00 13.70 18.20
C GLN A 107 7.99 12.80 17.44
N PRO A 108 7.08 13.31 16.60
CA PRO A 108 6.22 12.47 15.76
C PRO A 108 6.96 11.48 14.86
N GLY A 109 8.14 11.84 14.36
CA GLY A 109 8.94 10.96 13.50
C GLY A 109 9.66 9.90 14.32
N LEU A 110 10.03 10.25 15.55
CA LEU A 110 10.73 9.35 16.46
C LEU A 110 9.90 8.13 16.83
N GLU A 111 8.58 8.27 16.97
CA GLU A 111 7.67 7.15 17.25
C GLU A 111 7.77 6.07 16.17
N LEU A 112 7.84 6.45 14.89
CA LEU A 112 8.01 5.51 13.78
C LEU A 112 9.44 4.99 13.66
N ASP A 113 10.43 5.84 13.89
CA ASP A 113 11.85 5.46 13.82
C ASP A 113 12.19 4.40 14.87
N LEU A 114 11.63 4.49 16.08
CA LEU A 114 11.82 3.50 17.15
C LEU A 114 11.25 2.12 16.80
N VAL A 115 10.31 2.05 15.87
CA VAL A 115 9.74 0.79 15.37
C VAL A 115 10.54 0.26 14.18
N THR A 116 10.88 1.12 13.22
CA THR A 116 11.48 0.73 11.94
C THR A 116 12.99 0.54 12.01
N ARG A 117 13.74 1.42 12.70
CA ARG A 117 15.21 1.32 12.84
C ARG A 117 15.66 -0.04 13.37
N PRO A 118 15.09 -0.60 14.46
CA PRO A 118 15.54 -1.90 14.97
C PRO A 118 15.14 -3.09 14.10
N MET A 119 14.30 -2.92 13.07
CA MET A 119 14.11 -3.99 12.07
C MET A 119 15.36 -4.16 11.21
N GLY A 120 16.17 -3.11 11.06
CA GLY A 120 17.53 -3.19 10.53
C GLY A 120 17.63 -3.34 9.02
N PHE A 121 16.66 -2.83 8.24
CA PHE A 121 16.70 -2.88 6.76
C PHE A 121 17.97 -2.22 6.22
N ALA A 122 18.16 -0.93 6.51
CA ALA A 122 19.35 -0.17 6.08
C ALA A 122 20.65 -0.80 6.60
N ARG A 123 20.66 -1.17 7.89
CA ARG A 123 21.81 -1.82 8.54
C ARG A 123 22.26 -3.05 7.77
N ARG A 124 21.35 -3.97 7.43
CA ARG A 124 21.73 -5.21 6.74
C ARG A 124 22.30 -4.94 5.37
N ILE A 125 21.75 -3.99 4.61
CA ILE A 125 22.34 -3.58 3.33
C ILE A 125 23.77 -3.06 3.51
N GLU A 126 24.00 -2.23 4.53
CA GLU A 126 25.31 -1.62 4.81
C GLU A 126 26.35 -2.64 5.33
N ASP A 127 25.91 -3.59 6.16
CA ASP A 127 26.75 -4.62 6.79
C ASP A 127 27.06 -5.78 5.81
N GLU A 128 26.07 -6.27 5.06
CA GLU A 128 26.20 -7.42 4.15
C GLU A 128 26.68 -7.03 2.75
N ARG A 129 26.38 -5.80 2.29
CA ARG A 129 26.73 -5.26 0.96
C ARG A 129 26.39 -6.24 -0.17
N PRO A 130 25.10 -6.55 -0.37
CA PRO A 130 24.69 -7.54 -1.35
C PRO A 130 25.02 -7.06 -2.77
N ASP A 131 25.63 -7.93 -3.56
CA ASP A 131 25.99 -7.65 -4.95
C ASP A 131 24.79 -7.87 -5.88
N LEU A 132 24.50 -6.88 -6.74
CA LEU A 132 23.52 -7.01 -7.81
C LEU A 132 24.15 -7.71 -9.03
N ALA A 133 23.34 -8.35 -9.86
CA ALA A 133 23.80 -8.75 -11.18
C ALA A 133 24.33 -7.51 -11.95
N PRO A 134 25.44 -7.62 -12.72
CA PRO A 134 26.04 -6.47 -13.39
C PRO A 134 25.10 -5.72 -14.35
N ALA A 135 24.12 -6.41 -14.93
CA ALA A 135 23.10 -5.77 -15.77
C ALA A 135 22.17 -4.88 -14.93
N THR A 136 21.64 -5.41 -13.82
CA THR A 136 20.80 -4.67 -12.87
C THR A 136 21.54 -3.50 -12.26
N GLU A 137 22.76 -3.72 -11.77
CA GLU A 137 23.59 -2.68 -11.15
C GLU A 137 23.75 -1.48 -12.09
N ARG A 138 24.06 -1.72 -13.37
CA ARG A 138 24.19 -0.66 -14.39
C ARG A 138 22.91 0.15 -14.58
N LEU A 139 21.74 -0.50 -14.62
CA LEU A 139 20.47 0.20 -14.81
C LEU A 139 20.05 0.98 -13.55
N ILE A 140 20.27 0.41 -12.36
CA ILE A 140 20.02 1.08 -11.08
C ILE A 140 20.95 2.27 -10.90
N ALA A 141 22.23 2.15 -11.26
CA ALA A 141 23.18 3.26 -11.25
C ALA A 141 22.72 4.41 -12.16
N ALA A 142 22.30 4.11 -13.40
CA ALA A 142 21.77 5.11 -14.32
C ALA A 142 20.52 5.81 -13.75
N TYR A 143 19.59 5.06 -13.15
CA TYR A 143 18.43 5.61 -12.45
C TYR A 143 18.82 6.58 -11.32
N ILE A 144 19.79 6.19 -10.49
CA ILE A 144 20.30 7.03 -9.40
C ILE A 144 20.99 8.30 -9.91
N GLU A 145 21.75 8.20 -11.01
CA GLU A 145 22.35 9.37 -11.67
C GLU A 145 21.27 10.38 -12.10
N GLY A 146 20.13 9.90 -12.60
CA GLY A 146 18.97 10.72 -12.94
C GLY A 146 18.41 11.48 -11.74
N ILE A 147 18.20 10.77 -10.63
CA ILE A 147 17.75 11.37 -9.37
C ILE A 147 18.73 12.44 -8.89
N ASN A 148 20.03 12.08 -8.87
CA ASN A 148 21.08 12.94 -8.35
C ASN A 148 21.33 14.15 -9.24
N SER A 149 21.21 14.02 -10.56
CA SER A 149 21.26 15.15 -11.49
C SER A 149 20.14 16.14 -11.19
N LYS A 150 18.91 15.66 -10.91
CA LYS A 150 17.82 16.55 -10.50
C LYS A 150 18.10 17.24 -9.17
N ILE A 151 18.59 16.51 -8.15
CA ILE A 151 18.97 17.09 -6.84
C ILE A 151 20.07 18.15 -7.01
N ALA A 152 21.04 17.89 -7.88
CA ALA A 152 22.21 18.76 -8.12
C ALA A 152 21.94 19.94 -9.06
N SER A 153 20.86 19.91 -9.85
CA SER A 153 20.54 20.92 -10.89
C SER A 153 20.46 22.38 -10.41
N GLY A 154 20.42 22.62 -9.09
CA GLY A 154 20.20 23.94 -8.51
C GLY A 154 18.77 24.48 -8.72
N GLY A 155 17.89 23.67 -9.34
CA GLY A 155 16.47 23.96 -9.45
C GLY A 155 15.80 24.08 -8.08
N ARG A 156 14.64 24.74 -8.03
CA ARG A 156 13.91 24.88 -6.76
C ARG A 156 13.37 23.52 -6.34
N LEU A 157 13.68 23.13 -5.10
CA LEU A 157 13.11 21.95 -4.46
C LEU A 157 11.58 22.08 -4.36
N PRO A 158 10.84 20.96 -4.27
CA PRO A 158 9.40 20.99 -4.07
C PRO A 158 9.03 21.71 -2.76
N PRO A 159 7.81 22.29 -2.67
CA PRO A 159 7.41 23.20 -1.59
C PRO A 159 7.64 22.64 -0.18
N GLU A 160 7.49 21.33 0.00
CA GLU A 160 7.64 20.62 1.26
C GLU A 160 9.06 20.73 1.80
N LEU A 161 10.04 20.47 0.94
CA LEU A 161 11.46 20.51 1.30
C LEU A 161 11.91 21.95 1.60
N LEU A 162 11.39 22.93 0.85
CA LEU A 162 11.64 24.35 1.11
C LEU A 162 11.08 24.79 2.48
N LEU A 163 9.87 24.38 2.82
CA LEU A 163 9.22 24.70 4.10
C LEU A 163 9.90 23.99 5.29
N LEU A 164 10.34 22.74 5.10
CA LEU A 164 11.11 21.99 6.10
C LEU A 164 12.55 22.50 6.23
N ARG A 165 13.03 23.29 5.25
CA ARG A 165 14.43 23.70 5.09
C ARG A 165 15.36 22.49 5.01
N HIS A 166 14.91 21.48 4.28
CA HIS A 166 15.63 20.22 4.12
C HIS A 166 16.25 20.14 2.73
N GLN A 167 17.54 19.85 2.67
CA GLN A 167 18.26 19.55 1.44
C GLN A 167 18.43 18.03 1.36
N PRO A 168 17.82 17.35 0.37
CA PRO A 168 18.01 15.91 0.20
C PRO A 168 19.46 15.55 -0.08
N GLU A 169 19.94 14.48 0.56
CA GLU A 169 21.25 13.91 0.26
C GLU A 169 21.22 13.14 -1.08
N PRO A 170 22.35 13.08 -1.81
CA PRO A 170 22.46 12.24 -3.00
C PRO A 170 22.07 10.79 -2.70
N TRP A 171 21.31 10.20 -3.61
CA TRP A 171 20.88 8.81 -3.55
C TRP A 171 22.03 7.86 -3.87
N ARG A 172 22.00 6.68 -3.24
CA ARG A 172 22.94 5.59 -3.48
C ARG A 172 22.22 4.29 -3.78
N VAL A 173 22.95 3.27 -4.24
CA VAL A 173 22.38 1.94 -4.54
C VAL A 173 21.76 1.34 -3.29
N GLU A 174 22.38 1.58 -2.13
CA GLU A 174 21.89 1.14 -0.83
C GLU A 174 20.52 1.73 -0.49
N ASP A 175 20.18 2.94 -0.96
CA ASP A 175 18.86 3.52 -0.74
C ASP A 175 17.78 2.74 -1.49
N VAL A 176 18.04 2.37 -2.75
CA VAL A 176 17.12 1.55 -3.56
C VAL A 176 16.94 0.17 -2.94
N MET A 177 18.04 -0.49 -2.54
CA MET A 177 17.99 -1.78 -1.86
C MET A 177 17.26 -1.71 -0.51
N THR A 178 17.51 -0.66 0.27
CA THR A 178 16.85 -0.46 1.57
C THR A 178 15.35 -0.27 1.40
N ILE A 179 14.92 0.50 0.39
CA ILE A 179 13.49 0.68 0.07
C ILE A 179 12.89 -0.65 -0.39
N ALA A 180 13.57 -1.41 -1.26
CA ALA A 180 13.10 -2.72 -1.72
C ALA A 180 12.95 -3.72 -0.55
N TYR A 181 13.92 -3.73 0.35
CA TYR A 181 13.88 -4.58 1.54
C TYR A 181 12.80 -4.15 2.53
N TYR A 182 12.65 -2.85 2.74
CA TYR A 182 11.54 -2.35 3.56
C TYR A 182 10.19 -2.71 2.93
N GLN A 183 10.10 -2.68 1.60
CA GLN A 183 8.87 -3.01 0.89
C GLN A 183 8.42 -4.46 1.06
N SER A 184 9.35 -5.41 1.16
CA SER A 184 9.03 -6.82 1.44
C SER A 184 8.40 -7.05 2.82
N PHE A 185 8.69 -6.17 3.78
CA PHE A 185 8.08 -6.22 5.10
C PHE A 185 6.57 -5.89 5.08
N TYR A 186 6.10 -5.09 4.13
CA TYR A 186 4.71 -4.60 4.14
C TYR A 186 3.65 -5.66 3.87
N ALA A 187 3.82 -6.50 2.84
CA ALA A 187 2.92 -7.63 2.58
C ALA A 187 2.78 -8.52 3.82
N THR A 188 3.81 -8.49 4.65
CA THR A 188 3.91 -9.21 5.88
C THR A 188 3.26 -8.45 7.07
N THR A 189 3.21 -7.11 7.06
CA THR A 189 2.38 -6.32 8.01
C THR A 189 0.87 -6.55 7.83
N LEU A 190 0.43 -7.01 6.65
CA LEU A 190 -0.96 -7.47 6.44
C LEU A 190 -1.24 -8.78 7.16
N VAL A 191 -0.24 -9.67 7.20
CA VAL A 191 -0.24 -10.89 8.01
C VAL A 191 -0.21 -10.52 9.51
N GLN A 192 0.55 -9.48 9.90
CA GLN A 192 0.56 -8.96 11.28
C GLN A 192 -0.66 -8.11 11.65
N ARG A 193 -1.40 -7.48 10.73
CA ARG A 193 -2.72 -6.92 11.09
C ARG A 193 -3.70 -8.02 11.44
N MET A 194 -3.42 -9.25 11.01
CA MET A 194 -4.06 -10.46 11.54
C MET A 194 -3.31 -11.08 12.73
N SER A 195 -2.22 -10.48 13.21
CA SER A 195 -1.78 -10.66 14.61
C SER A 195 -2.69 -9.93 15.61
N GLU A 196 -3.53 -8.98 15.16
CA GLU A 196 -4.69 -8.52 15.95
C GLU A 196 -5.74 -9.67 16.10
N ALA A 197 -5.79 -10.62 15.14
CA ALA A 197 -6.51 -11.90 15.24
C ALA A 197 -5.77 -12.96 16.08
N TRP A 198 -4.43 -12.99 16.03
CA TRP A 198 -3.64 -13.86 16.92
C TRP A 198 -3.89 -13.62 18.40
N ARG A 199 -4.22 -12.38 18.79
CA ARG A 199 -4.60 -12.06 20.17
C ARG A 199 -5.95 -12.66 20.55
N ALA A 200 -6.85 -12.93 19.59
CA ALA A 200 -8.08 -13.67 19.88
C ALA A 200 -7.76 -15.09 20.35
N VAL A 201 -6.68 -15.71 19.83
CA VAL A 201 -6.07 -17.02 20.16
C VAL A 201 -5.31 -17.08 21.51
N VAL A 202 -5.27 -15.97 22.26
CA VAL A 202 -5.29 -16.10 23.74
C VAL A 202 -6.53 -16.91 24.21
N GLU A 203 -7.50 -17.12 23.32
CA GLU A 203 -8.79 -17.85 23.34
C GLU A 203 -8.97 -19.00 24.34
N VAL A 204 -7.91 -19.59 24.89
CA VAL A 204 -8.00 -20.83 25.67
C VAL A 204 -7.28 -20.77 27.03
N HIS A 205 -6.38 -19.82 27.30
CA HIS A 205 -5.23 -20.11 28.19
C HIS A 205 -5.03 -19.31 29.50
N GLY A 206 -5.80 -18.26 29.80
CA GLY A 206 -5.74 -17.59 31.12
C GLY A 206 -4.48 -16.74 31.42
N ASP A 207 -4.33 -16.30 32.68
CA ASP A 207 -3.65 -15.05 33.10
C ASP A 207 -2.19 -14.83 32.67
N ASP A 208 -1.41 -15.87 32.36
CA ASP A 208 -0.01 -15.75 31.94
C ASP A 208 0.16 -15.16 30.52
N ALA A 209 -0.91 -15.11 29.72
CA ALA A 209 -0.93 -14.43 28.41
C ALA A 209 -1.17 -12.91 28.53
N ARG A 210 -1.54 -12.40 29.72
CA ARG A 210 -2.07 -11.04 29.95
C ARG A 210 -1.00 -9.98 30.23
N GLN A 211 0.08 -10.29 30.96
CA GLN A 211 1.14 -9.31 31.27
C GLN A 211 2.07 -8.98 30.08
N TRP A 212 2.20 -9.92 29.15
CA TRP A 212 3.13 -9.84 28.01
C TRP A 212 2.63 -8.92 26.87
N LEU A 213 1.34 -8.58 26.85
CA LEU A 213 0.74 -7.67 25.86
C LEU A 213 0.69 -6.20 26.32
N GLU A 214 1.04 -5.90 27.57
CA GLU A 214 0.87 -4.57 28.19
C GLU A 214 1.94 -3.52 27.79
N VAL A 215 2.95 -3.86 26.99
CA VAL A 215 4.02 -2.91 26.58
C VAL A 215 4.18 -2.76 25.06
N LEU A 216 3.39 -3.44 24.25
CA LEU A 216 3.35 -3.19 22.81
C LEU A 216 2.40 -2.03 22.51
N ASP A 217 2.91 -0.80 22.64
CA ASP A 217 2.28 0.38 22.07
C ASP A 217 1.81 0.02 20.66
N GLY A 218 0.49 0.08 20.43
CA GLY A 218 -0.10 -0.22 19.13
C GLY A 218 0.62 0.66 18.13
N TRP A 219 1.46 0.04 17.28
CA TRP A 219 2.51 0.71 16.51
C TRP A 219 2.05 2.12 16.14
N ALA A 220 2.56 3.10 16.90
CA ALA A 220 1.93 4.39 17.05
C ALA A 220 1.47 4.87 15.69
N ARG A 221 0.19 5.24 15.53
CA ARG A 221 -0.26 5.92 14.31
C ARG A 221 0.53 7.23 14.27
N PRO A 222 1.56 7.36 13.43
CA PRO A 222 2.35 8.58 13.42
C PRO A 222 1.41 9.69 12.97
N SER A 223 1.55 10.88 13.57
CA SER A 223 0.87 12.06 13.04
C SER A 223 1.42 12.48 11.68
N ILE A 224 2.56 11.93 11.24
CA ILE A 224 3.13 12.05 9.90
C ILE A 224 2.50 10.97 9.00
N PRO A 225 2.23 11.24 7.71
CA PRO A 225 1.70 10.21 6.83
C PRO A 225 2.59 8.97 6.83
N THR A 226 1.98 7.85 7.22
CA THR A 226 2.52 6.53 6.96
C THR A 226 2.19 6.16 5.52
N PHE A 227 3.19 5.70 4.79
CA PHE A 227 2.95 4.81 3.65
C PHE A 227 2.64 3.44 4.22
N SER A 228 1.44 3.29 4.79
CA SER A 228 0.88 1.96 4.98
C SER A 228 0.52 1.44 3.59
N MET A 229 0.79 0.16 3.32
CA MET A 229 0.40 -0.49 2.08
C MET A 229 -0.62 -1.58 2.35
N ALA A 230 -1.75 -1.42 1.67
CA ALA A 230 -2.78 -2.39 1.37
C ALA A 230 -3.68 -2.84 2.52
N GLU A 231 -4.95 -2.99 2.15
CA GLU A 231 -5.88 -3.91 2.79
C GLU A 231 -6.35 -4.96 1.76
N GLY A 232 -6.03 -4.85 0.46
CA GLY A 232 -6.34 -5.89 -0.53
C GLY A 232 -5.85 -5.54 -1.93
N SER A 233 -6.22 -6.32 -2.93
CA SER A 233 -6.03 -6.03 -4.37
C SER A 233 -6.93 -6.98 -5.17
N ASN A 234 -7.37 -6.63 -6.38
CA ASN A 234 -7.87 -7.64 -7.32
C ASN A 234 -7.01 -7.72 -8.59
N THR A 235 -7.06 -8.91 -9.18
CA THR A 235 -6.64 -9.16 -10.56
C THR A 235 -7.46 -10.30 -11.15
N TRP A 236 -7.75 -10.23 -12.44
CA TRP A 236 -8.25 -11.37 -13.21
C TRP A 236 -7.79 -11.31 -14.66
N VAL A 237 -7.68 -12.49 -15.25
CA VAL A 237 -7.29 -12.72 -16.64
C VAL A 237 -8.25 -13.68 -17.31
N LEU A 238 -8.58 -13.41 -18.56
CA LEU A 238 -9.48 -14.20 -19.39
C LEU A 238 -8.74 -14.71 -20.62
N ALA A 239 -8.93 -15.98 -20.93
CA ALA A 239 -8.44 -16.58 -22.17
C ALA A 239 -9.25 -16.06 -23.37
N PRO A 240 -8.69 -16.13 -24.60
CA PRO A 240 -9.39 -15.79 -25.84
C PRO A 240 -10.78 -16.39 -25.99
N SER A 241 -10.99 -17.63 -25.54
CA SER A 241 -12.27 -18.34 -25.62
C SER A 241 -13.38 -17.73 -24.74
N ARG A 242 -13.02 -16.80 -23.85
CA ARG A 242 -13.91 -16.07 -22.95
C ARG A 242 -14.03 -14.59 -23.33
N SER A 243 -13.47 -14.15 -24.46
CA SER A 243 -13.45 -12.73 -24.87
C SER A 243 -14.17 -12.53 -26.20
N ASP A 244 -14.90 -11.42 -26.34
CA ASP A 244 -15.57 -11.06 -27.59
C ASP A 244 -14.59 -10.66 -28.70
N THR A 245 -13.41 -10.17 -28.32
CA THR A 245 -12.32 -9.82 -29.24
C THR A 245 -11.53 -11.03 -29.70
N GLY A 246 -11.76 -12.20 -29.12
CA GLY A 246 -10.98 -13.42 -29.39
C GLY A 246 -9.52 -13.33 -28.94
N HIS A 247 -9.19 -12.39 -28.05
CA HIS A 247 -7.86 -12.21 -27.46
C HIS A 247 -7.96 -12.22 -25.93
N ALA A 248 -6.83 -12.42 -25.24
CA ALA A 248 -6.84 -12.41 -23.78
C ALA A 248 -7.19 -11.02 -23.22
N LEU A 249 -7.91 -10.99 -22.09
CA LEU A 249 -8.18 -9.77 -21.32
C LEU A 249 -7.46 -9.83 -19.98
N HIS A 250 -6.95 -8.70 -19.49
CA HIS A 250 -6.30 -8.59 -18.18
C HIS A 250 -6.78 -7.32 -17.48
N ALA A 251 -7.25 -7.46 -16.25
CA ALA A 251 -7.63 -6.32 -15.41
C ALA A 251 -7.05 -6.44 -14.01
N SER A 252 -6.63 -5.31 -13.46
CA SER A 252 -6.13 -5.24 -12.09
C SER A 252 -6.41 -3.89 -11.46
N ASP A 253 -6.68 -3.93 -10.16
CA ASP A 253 -6.92 -2.76 -9.31
C ASP A 253 -6.34 -3.01 -7.88
N PRO A 254 -5.05 -2.72 -7.65
CA PRO A 254 -4.45 -2.88 -6.32
C PRO A 254 -5.14 -1.96 -5.29
N HIS A 255 -5.48 -2.49 -4.11
CA HIS A 255 -6.20 -1.73 -3.09
C HIS A 255 -5.27 -1.22 -1.97
N LEU A 256 -4.89 0.04 -2.08
CA LEU A 256 -4.01 0.74 -1.13
C LEU A 256 -4.70 1.95 -0.52
N GLU A 257 -4.01 2.58 0.42
CA GLU A 257 -4.37 3.87 0.98
C GLU A 257 -4.45 4.91 -0.13
N TYR A 258 -5.61 5.53 -0.23
CA TYR A 258 -5.91 6.61 -1.19
C TYR A 258 -6.35 7.91 -0.49
N ASP A 259 -6.25 7.96 0.83
CA ASP A 259 -6.61 9.12 1.65
C ASP A 259 -5.42 10.03 1.96
N VAL A 260 -4.30 9.80 1.28
CA VAL A 260 -3.06 10.57 1.36
C VAL A 260 -2.63 10.98 -0.04
N ALA A 261 -2.14 12.20 -0.19
CA ALA A 261 -1.55 12.71 -1.44
C ALA A 261 -0.03 12.92 -1.28
N PRO A 262 0.77 12.68 -2.33
CA PRO A 262 0.36 12.12 -3.61
C PRO A 262 0.07 10.62 -3.55
N GLY A 263 -0.57 10.09 -4.60
CA GLY A 263 -0.84 8.65 -4.71
C GLY A 263 0.44 7.83 -4.78
N MET A 264 0.38 6.52 -4.53
CA MET A 264 1.58 5.68 -4.54
C MET A 264 2.20 5.55 -5.94
N TRP A 265 1.36 5.34 -6.95
CA TRP A 265 1.80 4.95 -8.29
C TRP A 265 2.24 6.16 -9.13
N TYR A 266 3.20 5.90 -10.01
CA TYR A 266 3.63 6.78 -11.09
C TYR A 266 3.53 6.00 -12.41
N ALA A 267 2.69 6.47 -13.33
CA ALA A 267 2.54 5.82 -14.63
C ALA A 267 3.65 6.28 -15.59
N VAL A 268 4.20 5.37 -16.39
CA VAL A 268 5.29 5.68 -17.34
C VAL A 268 5.36 4.62 -18.45
N GLY A 269 5.71 5.06 -19.65
CA GLY A 269 6.24 4.19 -20.71
C GLY A 269 7.74 4.39 -20.89
N LEU A 270 8.51 3.30 -20.97
CA LEU A 270 9.97 3.32 -21.16
C LEU A 270 10.32 2.52 -22.42
N HIS A 271 10.92 3.19 -23.39
CA HIS A 271 11.27 2.62 -24.69
C HIS A 271 12.73 2.93 -25.02
N SER A 272 13.47 1.94 -25.50
CA SER A 272 14.86 2.09 -25.91
C SER A 272 15.17 1.43 -27.25
N GLY A 273 16.26 1.86 -27.89
CA GLY A 273 16.83 1.17 -29.05
C GLY A 273 17.48 -0.19 -28.75
N GLU A 274 17.63 -0.55 -27.46
CA GLU A 274 18.26 -1.81 -27.01
C GLU A 274 17.22 -2.92 -26.69
N GLY A 275 15.92 -2.60 -26.79
CA GLY A 275 14.83 -3.58 -26.67
C GLY A 275 14.04 -3.49 -25.37
N LEU A 276 14.25 -2.45 -24.55
CA LEU A 276 13.32 -2.07 -23.49
C LEU A 276 12.07 -1.47 -24.13
N ASP A 277 10.91 -1.99 -23.75
CA ASP A 277 9.62 -1.53 -24.25
C ASP A 277 8.57 -1.84 -23.19
N LEU A 278 8.24 -0.86 -22.34
CA LEU A 278 7.42 -1.03 -21.15
C LEU A 278 6.34 0.02 -21.07
N LEU A 279 5.17 -0.33 -20.54
CA LEU A 279 4.13 0.60 -20.14
C LEU A 279 3.42 0.09 -18.88
N GLY A 280 3.31 0.94 -17.86
CA GLY A 280 2.65 0.56 -16.61
C GLY A 280 2.88 1.56 -15.49
N VAL A 281 2.88 1.05 -14.26
CA VAL A 281 3.14 1.84 -13.05
C VAL A 281 4.43 1.43 -12.35
N THR A 282 5.17 2.42 -11.86
CA THR A 282 6.31 2.29 -10.94
C THR A 282 5.92 2.82 -9.56
N ALA A 283 6.76 2.54 -8.56
CA ALA A 283 6.76 3.26 -7.29
C ALA A 283 7.94 4.25 -7.27
N PRO A 284 7.75 5.56 -7.03
CA PRO A 284 8.85 6.52 -6.96
C PRO A 284 9.92 6.10 -5.95
N GLY A 285 11.18 6.04 -6.40
CA GLY A 285 12.29 5.48 -5.63
C GLY A 285 12.69 4.06 -6.05
N MET A 286 11.87 3.37 -6.85
CA MET A 286 12.12 2.02 -7.34
C MET A 286 12.24 1.99 -8.88
N PRO A 287 13.30 1.40 -9.44
CA PRO A 287 13.59 1.43 -10.88
C PRO A 287 12.95 0.27 -11.65
N PHE A 288 11.70 -0.09 -11.37
CA PHE A 288 11.00 -1.12 -12.15
C PHE A 288 9.50 -0.88 -12.27
N VAL A 289 8.93 -1.38 -13.38
CA VAL A 289 7.50 -1.37 -13.66
C VAL A 289 6.85 -2.51 -12.88
N ALA A 290 6.16 -2.15 -11.81
CA ALA A 290 5.58 -3.08 -10.85
C ALA A 290 4.39 -3.84 -11.48
N MET A 291 3.59 -3.17 -12.30
CA MET A 291 2.44 -3.73 -13.00
C MET A 291 2.26 -3.02 -14.34
N GLY A 292 1.92 -3.75 -15.40
CA GLY A 292 1.85 -3.21 -16.76
C GLY A 292 2.07 -4.29 -17.81
N HIS A 293 2.61 -3.90 -18.97
CA HIS A 293 2.99 -4.80 -20.04
C HIS A 293 4.25 -4.33 -20.78
N ASN A 294 4.85 -5.25 -21.54
CA ASN A 294 6.01 -4.97 -22.38
C ASN A 294 5.73 -5.21 -23.88
N GLY A 295 4.45 -5.12 -24.26
CA GLY A 295 3.94 -5.45 -25.61
C GLY A 295 3.98 -6.95 -25.96
N ARG A 296 4.58 -7.80 -25.12
CA ARG A 296 4.67 -9.25 -25.30
C ARG A 296 3.87 -10.01 -24.26
N ILE A 297 4.04 -9.62 -23.01
CA ILE A 297 3.35 -10.12 -21.83
C ILE A 297 2.82 -8.96 -20.99
N ALA A 298 1.85 -9.23 -20.13
CA ALA A 298 1.29 -8.30 -19.17
C ALA A 298 1.24 -8.96 -17.79
N TRP A 299 1.51 -8.17 -16.75
CA TRP A 299 1.53 -8.64 -15.38
C TRP A 299 0.89 -7.65 -14.43
N ALA A 300 0.28 -8.20 -13.39
CA ALA A 300 -0.09 -7.48 -12.19
C ALA A 300 0.14 -8.37 -10.98
N PHE A 301 0.04 -7.80 -9.78
CA PHE A 301 0.11 -8.60 -8.58
C PHE A 301 -0.92 -8.19 -7.53
N THR A 302 -1.21 -9.14 -6.65
CA THR A 302 -1.93 -8.96 -5.39
C THR A 302 -1.05 -9.42 -4.25
N VAL A 303 -1.30 -8.96 -3.03
CA VAL A 303 -0.62 -9.51 -1.85
C VAL A 303 -1.01 -10.99 -1.64
N ALA A 304 -0.01 -11.83 -1.34
CA ALA A 304 -0.18 -13.19 -0.85
C ALA A 304 0.06 -13.22 0.67
N PRO A 305 -1.00 -13.29 1.49
CA PRO A 305 -0.90 -13.15 2.94
C PRO A 305 -0.47 -14.48 3.62
N VAL A 306 0.63 -15.07 3.16
CA VAL A 306 1.23 -16.29 3.72
C VAL A 306 1.90 -15.98 5.05
N ASP A 307 1.82 -16.89 6.02
CA ASP A 307 2.50 -16.76 7.31
C ASP A 307 4.02 -16.94 7.18
N LEU A 308 4.75 -15.86 7.43
CA LEU A 308 6.20 -15.73 7.24
C LEU A 308 6.95 -15.40 8.54
N PHE A 309 6.32 -15.52 9.71
CA PHE A 309 6.99 -15.32 10.99
C PHE A 309 6.99 -16.56 11.85
N GLU A 310 7.93 -16.57 12.80
CA GLU A 310 7.78 -17.28 14.06
C GLU A 310 8.03 -16.31 15.22
N ILE A 311 7.23 -16.44 16.27
CA ILE A 311 7.49 -15.78 17.55
C ILE A 311 7.96 -16.86 18.51
N TRP A 312 9.14 -16.69 19.07
CA TRP A 312 9.81 -17.68 19.90
C TRP A 312 9.95 -17.22 21.33
N ARG A 313 9.76 -18.12 22.28
CA ARG A 313 10.12 -17.95 23.69
C ARG A 313 11.37 -18.76 23.99
N PHE A 314 12.41 -18.09 24.45
CA PHE A 314 13.66 -18.73 24.88
C PHE A 314 13.91 -18.48 26.37
N PRO A 315 14.24 -19.52 27.16
CA PRO A 315 14.82 -19.32 28.47
C PRO A 315 16.18 -18.62 28.35
N ARG A 316 16.52 -17.76 29.30
CA ARG A 316 17.86 -17.19 29.44
C ARG A 316 18.72 -18.14 30.26
N ASN A 317 20.01 -18.20 29.93
CA ASN A 317 20.97 -18.99 30.70
C ASN A 317 21.19 -18.30 32.06
N PRO A 318 20.90 -18.96 33.20
CA PRO A 318 21.05 -18.35 34.51
C PRO A 318 22.52 -18.03 34.87
N ASP A 319 23.48 -18.73 34.27
CA ASP A 319 24.91 -18.54 34.52
C ASP A 319 25.56 -17.49 33.59
N ASP A 320 24.98 -17.28 32.40
CA ASP A 320 25.36 -16.21 31.46
C ASP A 320 24.08 -15.62 30.85
N PRO A 321 23.46 -14.60 31.48
CA PRO A 321 22.20 -14.03 31.02
C PRO A 321 22.24 -13.40 29.61
N GLU A 322 23.42 -13.34 28.98
CA GLU A 322 23.63 -12.97 27.58
C GLU A 322 23.43 -14.12 26.59
N GLN A 323 23.06 -15.30 27.08
CA GLN A 323 22.77 -16.46 26.26
C GLN A 323 21.31 -16.86 26.43
N LEU A 324 20.66 -17.13 25.30
CA LEU A 324 19.39 -17.81 25.22
C LEU A 324 19.66 -19.31 25.13
N LEU A 325 18.97 -20.11 25.94
CA LEU A 325 19.01 -21.56 25.83
C LEU A 325 18.13 -21.96 24.65
N SER A 326 18.70 -22.66 23.67
CA SER A 326 17.96 -23.21 22.53
C SER A 326 18.22 -24.71 22.36
N ALA A 327 17.33 -25.38 21.63
CA ALA A 327 17.49 -26.78 21.27
C ALA A 327 18.76 -27.07 20.45
N SER A 328 19.26 -26.09 19.69
CA SER A 328 20.49 -26.16 18.89
C SER A 328 21.77 -25.79 19.67
N GLY A 329 21.64 -25.43 20.95
CA GLY A 329 22.73 -24.91 21.79
C GLY A 329 22.56 -23.43 22.13
N PRO A 330 23.37 -22.86 23.03
CA PRO A 330 23.19 -21.48 23.48
C PRO A 330 23.32 -20.45 22.35
N GLU A 331 22.33 -19.57 22.20
CA GLU A 331 22.34 -18.45 21.26
C GLU A 331 22.72 -17.15 21.99
N ARG A 332 23.76 -16.45 21.52
CA ARG A 332 24.21 -15.21 22.17
C ARG A 332 23.33 -14.01 21.78
N ILE A 333 22.96 -13.21 22.77
CA ILE A 333 22.28 -11.94 22.58
C ILE A 333 23.29 -10.89 22.10
N HIS A 334 22.93 -10.20 21.02
CA HIS A 334 23.67 -9.07 20.48
C HIS A 334 22.94 -7.78 20.81
N ARG A 335 23.64 -6.84 21.44
CA ARG A 335 23.14 -5.50 21.75
C ARG A 335 23.65 -4.48 20.75
N ARG A 336 22.76 -3.59 20.30
CA ARG A 336 23.11 -2.47 19.44
C ARG A 336 22.50 -1.19 19.98
N ILE A 337 23.35 -0.18 20.15
CA ILE A 337 22.91 1.16 20.49
C ILE A 337 22.64 1.90 19.17
N GLU A 338 21.38 2.23 18.94
CA GLU A 338 20.94 3.07 17.83
C GLU A 338 20.88 4.52 18.28
N THR A 339 21.26 5.43 17.38
CA THR A 339 21.28 6.88 17.63
C THR A 339 20.28 7.56 16.71
N PHE A 340 19.32 8.28 17.30
CA PHE A 340 18.26 9.01 16.62
C PHE A 340 18.52 10.52 16.73
N ARG A 341 18.72 11.18 15.59
CA ARG A 341 18.71 12.64 15.52
C ARG A 341 17.26 13.11 15.46
N VAL A 342 16.90 14.05 16.33
CA VAL A 342 15.50 14.49 16.49
C VAL A 342 15.42 15.99 16.26
N ARG A 343 14.60 16.43 15.30
CA ARG A 343 14.42 17.85 15.01
C ARG A 343 13.92 18.60 16.24
N GLY A 344 14.59 19.69 16.58
CA GLY A 344 14.29 20.49 17.77
C GLY A 344 14.96 19.99 19.06
N SER A 345 15.79 18.95 18.99
CA SER A 345 16.66 18.51 20.09
C SER A 345 18.13 18.76 19.75
N ASP A 346 18.87 19.34 20.70
CA ASP A 346 20.32 19.60 20.55
C ASP A 346 21.18 18.34 20.80
N ARG A 347 20.58 17.28 21.35
CA ARG A 347 21.27 16.01 21.62
C ARG A 347 20.52 14.86 20.94
N PRO A 348 21.22 13.93 20.30
CA PRO A 348 20.58 12.74 19.76
C PRO A 348 20.06 11.86 20.91
N LEU A 349 18.96 11.16 20.67
CA LEU A 349 18.48 10.10 21.55
C LEU A 349 19.23 8.82 21.23
N THR A 350 19.69 8.10 22.25
CA THR A 350 20.25 6.75 22.08
C THR A 350 19.31 5.72 22.69
N ARG A 351 19.07 4.61 21.98
CA ARG A 351 18.34 3.46 22.50
C ARG A 351 19.10 2.18 22.19
N GLU A 352 19.16 1.30 23.17
CA GLU A 352 19.68 -0.04 22.96
C GLU A 352 18.58 -0.97 22.49
N PHE A 353 18.89 -1.82 21.51
CA PHE A 353 18.04 -2.90 21.05
C PHE A 353 18.81 -4.23 21.08
N GLN A 354 18.08 -5.32 21.31
CA GLN A 354 18.62 -6.66 21.44
C GLN A 354 18.22 -7.55 20.25
N TYR A 355 19.11 -8.45 19.88
CA TYR A 355 18.95 -9.37 18.75
C TYR A 355 19.49 -10.75 19.13
N SER A 356 18.89 -11.81 18.59
CA SER A 356 19.49 -13.15 18.55
C SER A 356 19.91 -13.49 17.11
N PRO A 357 20.64 -14.60 16.88
CA PRO A 357 20.92 -15.10 15.54
C PRO A 357 19.67 -15.29 14.66
N ARG A 358 18.48 -15.50 15.25
CA ARG A 358 17.22 -15.69 14.53
C ARG A 358 16.52 -14.39 14.16
N GLY A 359 16.68 -13.34 14.94
CA GLY A 359 15.94 -12.11 14.69
C GLY A 359 15.92 -11.12 15.86
N ARG A 360 14.88 -10.29 15.87
CA ARG A 360 14.75 -9.19 16.83
C ARG A 360 14.19 -9.72 18.15
N VAL A 361 14.83 -9.37 19.26
CA VAL A 361 14.25 -9.58 20.60
C VAL A 361 13.16 -8.52 20.78
N LEU A 362 11.92 -8.96 20.94
CA LEU A 362 10.76 -8.09 21.19
C LEU A 362 10.66 -7.72 22.66
N GLU A 363 10.92 -8.69 23.54
CA GLU A 363 10.88 -8.54 24.99
C GLU A 363 11.94 -9.40 25.65
N MET A 364 12.43 -8.95 26.80
CA MET A 364 13.41 -9.67 27.60
C MET A 364 13.13 -9.41 29.09
N SER A 365 12.90 -10.48 29.84
CA SER A 365 12.77 -10.50 31.30
C SER A 365 14.05 -11.10 31.93
N GLU A 366 14.08 -11.29 33.25
CA GLU A 366 15.22 -11.94 33.92
C GLU A 366 15.43 -13.39 33.43
N ASP A 367 14.35 -14.13 33.23
CA ASP A 367 14.39 -15.58 32.97
C ASP A 367 14.16 -15.95 31.50
N GLU A 368 13.59 -15.06 30.68
CA GLU A 368 13.23 -15.37 29.30
C GLU A 368 13.39 -14.20 28.32
N ALA A 369 13.39 -14.52 27.04
CA ALA A 369 13.33 -13.55 25.96
C ALA A 369 12.37 -14.02 24.87
N ILE A 370 11.63 -13.07 24.30
CA ILE A 370 10.79 -13.30 23.13
C ILE A 370 11.47 -12.76 21.88
N VAL A 371 11.60 -13.61 20.86
CA VAL A 371 12.29 -13.29 19.61
C VAL A 371 11.32 -13.44 18.43
N MET A 372 11.27 -12.41 17.57
CA MET A 372 10.60 -12.47 16.27
C MET A 372 11.61 -12.87 15.20
N GLN A 373 11.36 -14.04 14.59
CA GLN A 373 12.00 -14.48 13.36
C GLN A 373 11.08 -14.18 12.18
N TRP A 374 11.62 -13.57 11.12
CA TRP A 374 10.89 -13.29 9.88
C TRP A 374 11.63 -13.91 8.72
N ALA A 375 10.92 -14.66 7.87
CA ALA A 375 11.48 -15.29 6.68
C ALA A 375 12.22 -14.31 5.76
N GLY A 376 11.75 -13.05 5.67
CA GLY A 376 12.40 -12.05 4.82
C GLY A 376 13.80 -11.65 5.30
N PHE A 377 14.17 -11.92 6.55
CA PHE A 377 15.56 -11.75 7.01
C PHE A 377 16.53 -12.77 6.42
N GLU A 378 16.02 -13.89 5.88
CA GLU A 378 16.81 -14.95 5.27
C GLU A 378 16.86 -14.84 3.73
N LEU A 379 16.14 -13.87 3.15
CA LEU A 379 16.04 -13.72 1.70
C LEU A 379 17.02 -12.69 1.14
N PRO A 380 17.69 -12.99 0.01
CA PRO A 380 18.61 -12.07 -0.64
C PRO A 380 17.85 -10.94 -1.36
N VAL A 381 17.99 -9.72 -0.85
CA VAL A 381 17.37 -8.51 -1.44
C VAL A 381 17.86 -8.22 -2.87
N ALA A 382 19.12 -8.55 -3.20
CA ALA A 382 19.65 -8.37 -4.56
C ALA A 382 18.89 -9.25 -5.56
N GLU A 383 18.57 -10.49 -5.19
CA GLU A 383 17.81 -11.41 -6.06
C GLU A 383 16.39 -10.88 -6.34
N LEU A 384 15.76 -10.21 -5.37
CA LEU A 384 14.48 -9.53 -5.58
C LEU A 384 14.58 -8.48 -6.68
N LEU A 385 15.59 -7.61 -6.61
CA LEU A 385 15.79 -6.52 -7.58
C LEU A 385 16.18 -7.07 -8.95
N ASP A 386 17.11 -8.01 -9.01
CA ASP A 386 17.53 -8.67 -10.24
C ASP A 386 16.36 -9.36 -10.94
N SER A 387 15.52 -10.04 -10.18
CA SER A 387 14.34 -10.74 -10.70
C SER A 387 13.25 -9.77 -11.14
N ALA A 388 13.01 -8.69 -10.40
CA ALA A 388 12.06 -7.65 -10.79
C ALA A 388 12.48 -6.98 -12.11
N MET A 389 13.77 -6.69 -12.29
CA MET A 389 14.30 -6.16 -13.55
C MET A 389 14.22 -7.17 -14.69
N THR A 390 14.42 -8.46 -14.41
CA THR A 390 14.34 -9.53 -15.42
C THR A 390 12.93 -9.66 -16.00
N ILE A 391 11.86 -9.41 -15.22
CA ILE A 391 10.48 -9.45 -15.70
C ILE A 391 10.27 -8.52 -16.91
N HIS A 392 10.93 -7.36 -16.97
CA HIS A 392 10.78 -6.40 -18.06
C HIS A 392 11.07 -7.00 -19.45
N HIS A 393 11.98 -7.96 -19.52
CA HIS A 393 12.38 -8.60 -20.78
C HIS A 393 11.73 -9.97 -21.00
N ALA A 394 10.94 -10.47 -20.06
CA ALA A 394 10.24 -11.74 -20.22
C ALA A 394 9.25 -11.69 -21.39
N ASP A 395 9.18 -12.78 -22.15
CA ASP A 395 8.39 -12.87 -23.40
C ASP A 395 7.41 -14.04 -23.43
N SER A 396 7.41 -14.85 -22.37
CA SER A 396 6.69 -16.11 -22.25
C SER A 396 6.39 -16.40 -20.78
N PHE A 397 5.39 -17.25 -20.52
CA PHE A 397 5.03 -17.62 -19.15
C PHE A 397 6.17 -18.34 -18.42
N ALA A 398 6.98 -19.13 -19.14
CA ALA A 398 8.13 -19.82 -18.55
C ALA A 398 9.19 -18.83 -18.04
N ALA A 399 9.61 -17.87 -18.88
CA ALA A 399 10.55 -16.83 -18.49
C ALA A 399 9.97 -15.94 -17.37
N PHE A 400 8.69 -15.57 -17.49
CA PHE A 400 7.99 -14.78 -16.47
C PHE A 400 7.95 -15.52 -15.13
N ARG A 401 7.53 -16.79 -15.10
CA ARG A 401 7.43 -17.59 -13.88
C ARG A 401 8.80 -17.73 -13.21
N GLN A 402 9.84 -18.00 -13.98
CA GLN A 402 11.20 -18.12 -13.45
C GLN A 402 11.62 -16.85 -12.69
N ALA A 403 11.40 -15.67 -13.28
CA ALA A 403 11.72 -14.40 -12.64
C ALA A 403 10.76 -14.07 -11.49
N ALA A 404 9.45 -14.14 -11.73
CA ALA A 404 8.41 -13.77 -10.77
C ALA A 404 8.46 -14.60 -9.47
N SER A 405 8.81 -15.88 -9.55
CA SER A 405 8.99 -16.73 -8.36
C SER A 405 10.13 -16.30 -7.45
N GLN A 406 11.11 -15.55 -7.97
CA GLN A 406 12.28 -15.06 -7.23
C GLN A 406 12.12 -13.62 -6.71
N VAL A 407 11.06 -12.91 -7.11
CA VAL A 407 10.60 -11.68 -6.42
C VAL A 407 9.94 -12.00 -5.06
N GLY A 408 10.33 -13.11 -4.45
CA GLY A 408 9.58 -13.79 -3.39
C GLY A 408 9.47 -13.00 -2.10
N ALA A 409 10.46 -12.15 -1.77
CA ALA A 409 10.39 -11.36 -0.55
C ALA A 409 9.17 -10.41 -0.53
N LEU A 410 8.67 -9.94 -1.68
CA LEU A 410 7.44 -9.14 -1.73
C LEU A 410 6.19 -9.89 -1.26
N SER A 411 6.22 -11.23 -1.23
CA SER A 411 5.08 -12.10 -0.87
C SER A 411 3.80 -11.75 -1.64
N VAL A 412 3.83 -11.96 -2.95
CA VAL A 412 2.73 -11.60 -3.86
C VAL A 412 2.26 -12.77 -4.71
N ASN A 413 1.03 -12.65 -5.20
CA ASN A 413 0.52 -13.45 -6.29
C ASN A 413 0.58 -12.63 -7.58
N TRP A 414 1.16 -13.18 -8.63
CA TRP A 414 1.21 -12.58 -9.95
C TRP A 414 0.11 -13.12 -10.86
N SER A 415 -0.54 -12.24 -11.61
CA SER A 415 -1.35 -12.58 -12.78
C SER A 415 -0.55 -12.33 -14.06
N TYR A 416 -0.79 -13.15 -15.07
CA TYR A 416 -0.09 -13.12 -16.35
C TYR A 416 -1.08 -13.24 -17.50
N SER A 417 -0.83 -12.48 -18.57
CA SER A 417 -1.39 -12.75 -19.90
C SER A 417 -0.39 -12.39 -21.00
N ASP A 418 -0.58 -12.92 -22.21
CA ASP A 418 0.30 -12.60 -23.34
C ASP A 418 -0.43 -12.45 -24.68
N ARG A 419 0.30 -11.92 -25.67
CA ARG A 419 -0.18 -11.72 -27.06
C ARG A 419 -0.54 -13.01 -27.80
N HIS A 420 -0.18 -14.17 -27.25
CA HIS A 420 -0.51 -15.47 -27.81
C HIS A 420 -1.79 -16.06 -27.20
N GLY A 421 -2.46 -15.31 -26.32
CA GLY A 421 -3.70 -15.73 -25.70
C GLY A 421 -3.50 -16.62 -24.49
N ASN A 422 -2.27 -16.74 -23.96
CA ASN A 422 -2.04 -17.48 -22.73
C ASN A 422 -2.41 -16.63 -21.51
N ILE A 423 -2.86 -17.31 -20.46
CA ILE A 423 -3.11 -16.74 -19.14
C ILE A 423 -2.40 -17.57 -18.06
N GLY A 424 -1.96 -16.91 -17.00
CA GLY A 424 -1.19 -17.57 -15.96
C GLY A 424 -1.28 -16.92 -14.59
N TYR A 425 -0.82 -17.67 -13.59
CA TYR A 425 -0.74 -17.27 -12.21
C TYR A 425 0.54 -17.84 -11.59
N VAL A 426 1.23 -17.05 -10.77
CA VAL A 426 2.44 -17.46 -10.04
C VAL A 426 2.41 -16.89 -8.62
N GLN A 427 2.52 -17.72 -7.59
CA GLN A 427 2.74 -17.24 -6.23
C GLN A 427 4.25 -17.17 -5.94
N SER A 428 4.75 -15.98 -5.56
CA SER A 428 6.18 -15.79 -5.30
C SER A 428 6.58 -15.98 -3.84
N SER A 429 5.61 -15.98 -2.90
CA SER A 429 5.87 -16.06 -1.46
C SER A 429 6.83 -17.21 -1.05
N PRO A 430 7.77 -16.96 -0.13
CA PRO A 430 8.74 -17.93 0.33
C PRO A 430 8.09 -18.87 1.35
N ILE A 431 7.45 -19.95 0.90
CA ILE A 431 6.73 -20.87 1.80
C ILE A 431 7.74 -21.61 2.69
N PRO A 432 7.80 -21.37 4.02
CA PRO A 432 8.77 -22.02 4.90
C PRO A 432 8.48 -23.51 5.07
N MET A 433 9.53 -24.34 5.01
CA MET A 433 9.45 -25.79 5.25
C MET A 433 9.44 -26.08 6.74
N ARG A 434 8.30 -25.84 7.40
CA ARG A 434 8.13 -26.01 8.85
C ARG A 434 8.14 -27.48 9.27
N ARG A 435 8.85 -27.78 10.37
CA ARG A 435 8.85 -29.09 11.04
C ARG A 435 7.69 -29.27 12.03
N HIS A 436 6.92 -28.20 12.27
CA HIS A 436 5.76 -28.16 13.14
C HIS A 436 4.49 -27.74 12.38
N ARG A 437 3.34 -27.97 13.01
CA ARG A 437 2.01 -27.52 12.53
C ARG A 437 1.41 -26.41 13.40
N GLN A 438 2.19 -25.90 14.35
CA GLN A 438 1.82 -24.75 15.16
C GLN A 438 2.07 -23.49 14.32
N HIS A 439 1.08 -23.12 13.51
CA HIS A 439 0.93 -21.77 13.01
C HIS A 439 0.26 -20.99 14.12
N PHE A 440 0.26 -19.66 14.10
CA PHE A 440 -0.68 -19.00 15.00
C PHE A 440 -0.19 -18.80 16.44
N ALA A 441 0.97 -19.38 16.80
CA ALA A 441 1.41 -19.59 18.18
C ALA A 441 2.85 -19.15 18.52
N MET A 442 3.08 -18.91 19.82
CA MET A 442 4.41 -18.78 20.40
C MET A 442 5.10 -20.15 20.40
N LEU A 443 6.29 -20.24 19.79
CA LEU A 443 7.10 -21.44 19.75
C LEU A 443 8.06 -21.51 20.95
N ASP A 444 8.17 -22.69 21.55
CA ASP A 444 9.21 -22.99 22.54
C ASP A 444 10.58 -23.15 21.87
N GLY A 445 11.53 -22.30 22.21
CA GLY A 445 12.91 -22.31 21.72
C GLY A 445 13.75 -23.50 22.20
N MET A 446 13.29 -24.23 23.22
CA MET A 446 13.92 -25.48 23.69
C MET A 446 13.47 -26.72 22.91
N ASN A 447 12.45 -26.59 22.05
CA ASN A 447 11.98 -27.69 21.22
C ASN A 447 12.72 -27.73 19.87
N ALA A 448 13.49 -28.79 19.63
CA ALA A 448 14.22 -29.00 18.38
C ALA A 448 13.32 -29.13 17.15
N ASP A 449 12.05 -29.54 17.32
CA ASP A 449 11.10 -29.72 16.22
C ASP A 449 10.40 -28.42 15.81
N HIS A 450 10.59 -27.35 16.57
CA HIS A 450 10.13 -26.02 16.21
C HIS A 450 11.14 -25.37 15.24
N GLY A 451 10.63 -24.66 14.23
CA GLY A 451 11.43 -24.03 13.18
C GLY A 451 11.17 -24.58 11.77
N TRP A 452 11.84 -23.96 10.80
CA TRP A 452 11.79 -24.33 9.39
C TRP A 452 13.17 -24.69 8.84
N ASP A 453 13.21 -25.56 7.84
CA ASP A 453 14.42 -25.98 7.14
C ASP A 453 14.49 -25.31 5.77
N GLY A 454 14.59 -23.98 5.76
CA GLY A 454 14.54 -23.16 4.55
C GLY A 454 13.15 -23.07 3.94
N PHE A 455 13.09 -22.87 2.62
CA PHE A 455 11.85 -22.58 1.88
C PHE A 455 11.62 -23.58 0.76
N HIS A 456 10.34 -23.84 0.44
CA HIS A 456 10.00 -24.63 -0.74
C HIS A 456 10.57 -23.96 -2.01
N PRO A 457 11.21 -24.72 -2.90
CA PRO A 457 11.76 -24.19 -4.13
C PRO A 457 10.62 -23.68 -5.04
N PRO A 458 10.90 -22.71 -5.95
CA PRO A 458 9.92 -22.14 -6.88
C PRO A 458 9.00 -23.15 -7.58
N GLU A 459 9.51 -24.32 -7.94
CA GLU A 459 8.77 -25.36 -8.66
C GLU A 459 7.68 -26.01 -7.81
N GLN A 460 7.84 -25.97 -6.48
CA GLN A 460 6.90 -26.48 -5.48
C GLN A 460 5.95 -25.41 -4.94
N ARG A 461 5.95 -24.20 -5.50
CA ARG A 461 5.02 -23.12 -5.14
C ARG A 461 3.81 -23.10 -6.08
N PRO A 462 2.66 -22.57 -5.63
CA PRO A 462 1.45 -22.51 -6.44
C PRO A 462 1.64 -21.75 -7.76
N TYR A 463 1.24 -22.36 -8.87
CA TYR A 463 1.16 -21.71 -10.18
C TYR A 463 0.03 -22.34 -10.99
N ALA A 464 -0.49 -21.60 -11.99
CA ALA A 464 -1.44 -22.11 -12.96
C ALA A 464 -1.13 -21.53 -14.34
N PHE A 465 -1.38 -22.30 -15.40
CA PHE A 465 -1.18 -21.88 -16.79
C PHE A 465 -2.31 -22.44 -17.65
N ASN A 466 -3.05 -21.57 -18.34
CA ASN A 466 -4.16 -21.93 -19.23
C ASN A 466 -5.13 -22.98 -18.66
N PRO A 467 -5.79 -22.71 -17.50
CA PRO A 467 -6.75 -23.66 -16.94
C PRO A 467 -7.96 -23.83 -17.87
N GLU A 468 -8.58 -25.02 -17.86
CA GLU A 468 -9.72 -25.36 -18.74
C GLU A 468 -10.91 -24.39 -18.62
N GLN A 469 -11.14 -23.83 -17.42
CA GLN A 469 -12.22 -22.87 -17.20
C GLN A 469 -12.06 -21.56 -17.99
N GLY A 470 -10.85 -21.27 -18.50
CA GLY A 470 -10.57 -20.13 -19.36
C GLY A 470 -10.38 -18.80 -18.62
N TRP A 471 -10.26 -18.83 -17.29
CA TRP A 471 -10.00 -17.62 -16.50
C TRP A 471 -9.22 -17.92 -15.22
N LEU A 472 -8.48 -16.93 -14.72
CA LEU A 472 -7.84 -16.92 -13.40
C LEU A 472 -8.19 -15.60 -12.71
N ALA A 473 -8.34 -15.64 -11.39
CA ALA A 473 -8.61 -14.44 -10.60
C ALA A 473 -8.03 -14.57 -9.21
N ASN A 474 -7.55 -13.45 -8.67
CA ASN A 474 -7.06 -13.38 -7.30
C ASN A 474 -7.56 -12.10 -6.62
N ALA A 475 -8.00 -12.24 -5.37
CA ALA A 475 -8.41 -11.13 -4.51
C ALA A 475 -7.82 -11.27 -3.09
N ASN A 476 -6.56 -11.70 -2.99
CA ASN A 476 -5.85 -12.11 -1.77
C ASN A 476 -6.42 -13.40 -1.13
N ASN A 477 -7.10 -14.23 -1.92
CA ASN A 477 -7.61 -15.53 -1.50
C ASN A 477 -6.51 -16.59 -1.45
N HIS A 478 -6.83 -17.73 -0.82
CA HIS A 478 -5.97 -18.92 -0.81
C HIS A 478 -5.72 -19.39 -2.25
N ALA A 479 -4.47 -19.75 -2.55
CA ALA A 479 -4.02 -20.04 -3.91
C ALA A 479 -4.33 -21.47 -4.38
N VAL A 480 -4.48 -22.40 -3.42
CA VAL A 480 -4.56 -23.84 -3.68
C VAL A 480 -5.75 -24.47 -2.98
N ASP A 481 -6.09 -25.70 -3.37
CA ASP A 481 -7.15 -26.49 -2.76
C ASP A 481 -6.64 -27.33 -1.57
N SER A 482 -7.51 -28.16 -1.01
CA SER A 482 -7.21 -29.04 0.13
C SER A 482 -6.29 -30.23 -0.22
N ASN A 483 -6.02 -30.50 -1.50
CA ASN A 483 -5.15 -31.60 -1.95
C ASN A 483 -3.69 -31.17 -2.12
N TRP A 484 -3.38 -29.88 -1.93
CA TRP A 484 -2.02 -29.37 -2.04
C TRP A 484 -1.08 -30.02 -0.99
N PRO A 485 0.15 -30.43 -1.36
CA PRO A 485 0.99 -31.30 -0.52
C PRO A 485 1.55 -30.64 0.75
N HIS A 486 1.55 -29.30 0.83
CA HIS A 486 2.19 -28.56 1.92
C HIS A 486 1.24 -27.51 2.52
N PRO A 487 1.20 -27.31 3.85
CA PRO A 487 0.40 -26.23 4.42
C PRO A 487 0.86 -24.86 3.91
N ILE A 488 -0.09 -24.00 3.54
CA ILE A 488 0.17 -22.58 3.23
C ILE A 488 -0.63 -21.73 4.24
N PRO A 489 -0.27 -21.77 5.54
CA PRO A 489 -0.94 -20.97 6.55
C PRO A 489 -0.90 -19.50 6.16
N GLY A 490 -1.97 -18.79 6.45
CA GLY A 490 -2.08 -17.40 6.07
C GLY A 490 -3.47 -16.86 6.27
N PHE A 491 -3.64 -15.65 5.77
CA PHE A 491 -4.64 -14.71 6.21
C PHE A 491 -5.44 -14.20 5.01
N TYR A 492 -6.24 -15.11 4.46
CA TYR A 492 -6.80 -15.01 3.12
C TYR A 492 -8.18 -14.35 3.08
N LYS A 493 -8.43 -13.56 2.04
CA LYS A 493 -9.70 -12.87 1.81
C LYS A 493 -10.53 -13.59 0.76
N HIS A 494 -11.77 -13.96 1.07
CA HIS A 494 -12.60 -14.81 0.20
C HIS A 494 -13.77 -14.07 -0.47
N LEU A 495 -14.38 -13.07 0.18
CA LEU A 495 -15.60 -12.39 -0.31
C LEU A 495 -15.42 -11.80 -1.72
N ARG A 496 -14.39 -10.96 -1.92
CA ARG A 496 -14.11 -10.39 -3.25
C ARG A 496 -13.81 -11.45 -4.31
N LYS A 497 -13.10 -12.52 -3.95
CA LYS A 497 -12.81 -13.60 -4.90
C LYS A 497 -14.09 -14.33 -5.32
N ARG A 498 -15.01 -14.58 -4.39
CA ARG A 498 -16.34 -15.13 -4.68
C ARG A 498 -17.07 -14.24 -5.66
N ARG A 499 -17.16 -12.93 -5.39
CA ARG A 499 -17.81 -11.96 -6.29
C ARG A 499 -17.22 -11.96 -7.70
N ILE A 500 -15.89 -12.01 -7.84
CA ILE A 500 -15.23 -12.16 -9.15
C ILE A 500 -15.59 -13.49 -9.81
N SER A 501 -15.57 -14.61 -9.06
CA SER A 501 -15.98 -15.91 -9.60
C SER A 501 -17.41 -15.88 -10.14
N ASP A 502 -18.35 -15.28 -9.42
CA ASP A 502 -19.76 -15.23 -9.82
C ASP A 502 -19.94 -14.44 -11.13
N HIS A 503 -19.23 -13.31 -11.26
CA HIS A 503 -19.18 -12.54 -12.50
C HIS A 503 -18.60 -13.35 -13.65
N LEU A 504 -17.46 -14.01 -13.44
CA LEU A 504 -16.77 -14.77 -14.48
C LEU A 504 -17.47 -16.10 -14.85
N ALA A 505 -18.29 -16.65 -13.95
CA ALA A 505 -19.08 -17.85 -14.18
C ALA A 505 -20.49 -17.55 -14.74
N GLY A 506 -20.99 -16.33 -14.54
CA GLY A 506 -22.35 -15.93 -14.95
C GLY A 506 -22.49 -15.60 -16.44
N GLN A 507 -21.41 -15.59 -17.21
CA GLN A 507 -21.38 -15.21 -18.62
C GLN A 507 -20.27 -15.97 -19.35
N ASP A 508 -20.50 -16.31 -20.62
CA ASP A 508 -19.54 -17.12 -21.39
C ASP A 508 -18.45 -16.30 -22.08
N ILE A 509 -18.81 -15.12 -22.59
CA ILE A 509 -17.96 -14.23 -23.41
C ILE A 509 -18.02 -12.82 -22.84
N PHE A 510 -16.88 -12.22 -22.52
CA PHE A 510 -16.75 -10.91 -21.89
C PHE A 510 -16.14 -9.87 -22.83
N THR A 511 -16.44 -8.61 -22.56
CA THR A 511 -15.87 -7.44 -23.25
C THR A 511 -14.84 -6.73 -22.38
N PRO A 512 -13.96 -5.87 -22.92
CA PRO A 512 -13.12 -4.97 -22.11
C PRO A 512 -13.95 -4.08 -21.18
N ALA A 513 -15.15 -3.67 -21.61
CA ALA A 513 -16.08 -2.88 -20.80
C ALA A 513 -16.62 -3.66 -19.58
N ASP A 514 -16.77 -4.98 -19.67
CA ASP A 514 -17.12 -5.82 -18.51
C ASP A 514 -16.03 -5.79 -17.45
N MET A 515 -14.75 -5.71 -17.85
CA MET A 515 -13.64 -5.63 -16.91
C MET A 515 -13.71 -4.33 -16.10
N VAL A 516 -13.95 -3.20 -16.77
CA VAL A 516 -14.17 -1.90 -16.12
C VAL A 516 -15.39 -1.97 -15.20
N ARG A 517 -16.49 -2.58 -15.65
CA ARG A 517 -17.72 -2.75 -14.85
C ARG A 517 -17.46 -3.55 -13.57
N PHE A 518 -16.69 -4.63 -13.62
CA PHE A 518 -16.35 -5.44 -12.44
C PHE A 518 -15.53 -4.66 -11.42
N GLN A 519 -14.55 -3.85 -11.85
CA GLN A 519 -13.77 -2.97 -10.97
C GLN A 519 -14.63 -1.90 -10.26
N LEU A 520 -15.87 -1.69 -10.71
CA LEU A 520 -16.81 -0.74 -10.13
C LEU A 520 -17.96 -1.39 -9.35
N ASP A 521 -17.99 -2.72 -9.25
CA ASP A 521 -19.05 -3.46 -8.55
C ASP A 521 -19.03 -3.19 -7.04
N ARG A 522 -20.11 -2.55 -6.55
CA ARG A 522 -20.30 -2.18 -5.14
C ARG A 522 -21.31 -3.09 -4.42
N THR A 523 -21.66 -4.23 -4.99
CA THR A 523 -22.52 -5.20 -4.30
C THR A 523 -21.71 -5.82 -3.17
N SER A 524 -22.23 -5.73 -1.94
CA SER A 524 -21.52 -6.25 -0.77
C SER A 524 -21.98 -7.67 -0.46
N ASP A 525 -21.05 -8.62 -0.61
CA ASP A 525 -21.28 -10.01 -0.24
C ASP A 525 -21.58 -10.16 1.27
N ARG A 526 -21.01 -9.28 2.08
CA ARG A 526 -21.32 -9.16 3.51
C ARG A 526 -22.76 -8.70 3.71
N ALA A 527 -23.18 -7.65 3.02
CA ALA A 527 -24.55 -7.17 3.12
C ALA A 527 -25.57 -8.24 2.71
N LEU A 528 -25.33 -8.91 1.60
CA LEU A 528 -26.21 -9.99 1.13
C LEU A 528 -26.31 -11.15 2.13
N SER A 529 -25.20 -11.51 2.78
CA SER A 529 -25.19 -12.58 3.79
C SER A 529 -25.93 -12.22 5.08
N TRP A 530 -25.89 -10.95 5.51
CA TRP A 530 -26.30 -10.57 6.88
C TRP A 530 -27.47 -9.60 6.97
N LYS A 531 -27.98 -9.07 5.84
CA LYS A 531 -29.12 -8.15 5.82
C LYS A 531 -30.42 -8.72 6.40
N SER A 532 -30.63 -10.04 6.31
CA SER A 532 -31.83 -10.69 6.85
C SER A 532 -31.88 -10.55 8.36
N TRP A 533 -30.75 -10.77 9.04
CA TRP A 533 -30.66 -10.60 10.49
C TRP A 533 -31.01 -9.17 10.93
N LEU A 534 -30.50 -8.16 10.22
CA LEU A 534 -30.87 -6.78 10.45
C LEU A 534 -32.37 -6.52 10.20
N ALA A 535 -32.95 -7.11 9.15
CA ALA A 535 -34.38 -6.98 8.86
C ALA A 535 -35.25 -7.64 9.95
N ASP A 536 -34.89 -8.84 10.40
CA ASP A 536 -35.60 -9.56 11.46
C ASP A 536 -35.56 -8.75 12.76
N THR A 537 -34.40 -8.16 13.09
CA THR A 537 -34.25 -7.23 14.22
C THR A 537 -35.14 -5.99 14.08
N ALA A 538 -35.27 -5.44 12.86
CA ALA A 538 -36.15 -4.30 12.62
C ALA A 538 -37.63 -4.67 12.81
N GLU A 539 -38.07 -5.83 12.33
CA GLU A 539 -39.44 -6.33 12.51
C GLU A 539 -39.77 -6.57 14.00
N GLU A 540 -38.89 -7.28 14.72
CA GLU A 540 -39.05 -7.56 16.16
C GLU A 540 -39.14 -6.29 17.02
N THR A 541 -38.56 -5.19 16.54
CA THR A 541 -38.60 -3.88 17.21
C THR A 541 -39.73 -2.98 16.73
N GLY A 542 -40.70 -3.53 15.98
CA GLY A 542 -41.89 -2.83 15.50
C GLY A 542 -41.64 -1.90 14.32
N ARG A 543 -40.60 -2.17 13.51
CA ARG A 543 -40.19 -1.36 12.35
C ARG A 543 -40.44 -2.11 11.03
N ASP A 544 -41.64 -2.68 10.87
CA ASP A 544 -42.02 -3.58 9.75
C ASP A 544 -41.69 -3.02 8.37
N ARG A 545 -42.01 -1.75 8.11
CA ARG A 545 -41.69 -1.10 6.82
C ARG A 545 -40.18 -1.09 6.54
N LEU A 546 -39.37 -0.81 7.56
CA LEU A 546 -37.91 -0.79 7.43
C LEU A 546 -37.39 -2.21 7.20
N ALA A 547 -37.97 -3.22 7.87
CA ALA A 547 -37.63 -4.62 7.64
C ALA A 547 -37.90 -5.04 6.18
N ASP A 548 -39.05 -4.65 5.61
CA ASP A 548 -39.39 -4.90 4.21
C ASP A 548 -38.43 -4.20 3.24
N GLU A 549 -38.09 -2.94 3.50
CA GLU A 549 -37.11 -2.18 2.71
C GLU A 549 -35.72 -2.84 2.77
N ILE A 550 -35.29 -3.31 3.94
CA ILE A 550 -34.03 -4.03 4.11
C ILE A 550 -34.08 -5.36 3.34
N ARG A 551 -35.14 -6.18 3.48
CA ARG A 551 -35.28 -7.45 2.74
C ARG A 551 -35.30 -7.25 1.23
N ALA A 552 -35.92 -6.18 0.73
CA ALA A 552 -35.97 -5.85 -0.69
C ALA A 552 -34.65 -5.25 -1.25
N TRP A 553 -33.78 -4.68 -0.40
CA TRP A 553 -32.55 -4.04 -0.84
C TRP A 553 -31.60 -4.98 -1.62
N ASP A 554 -31.07 -4.53 -2.74
CA ASP A 554 -30.19 -5.30 -3.63
C ASP A 554 -28.77 -5.58 -3.09
N GLY A 555 -28.43 -5.10 -1.90
CA GLY A 555 -27.09 -5.23 -1.32
C GLY A 555 -26.03 -4.33 -1.96
N VAL A 556 -26.42 -3.41 -2.85
CA VAL A 556 -25.48 -2.47 -3.49
C VAL A 556 -25.22 -1.29 -2.55
N MET A 557 -23.94 -1.08 -2.21
CA MET A 557 -23.45 -0.03 -1.31
C MET A 557 -23.35 1.32 -2.04
N ARG A 558 -24.49 1.84 -2.52
CA ARG A 558 -24.57 3.14 -3.22
C ARG A 558 -24.51 4.31 -2.24
N THR A 559 -23.89 5.42 -2.66
CA THR A 559 -23.75 6.64 -1.85
C THR A 559 -25.09 7.30 -1.53
N ASP A 560 -26.14 7.06 -2.31
CA ASP A 560 -27.49 7.59 -2.10
C ASP A 560 -28.42 6.62 -1.35
N SER A 561 -27.95 5.43 -1.00
CA SER A 561 -28.76 4.40 -0.34
C SER A 561 -28.80 4.60 1.18
N GLU A 562 -29.97 4.92 1.70
CA GLU A 562 -30.27 4.99 3.13
C GLU A 562 -30.15 3.63 3.82
N VAL A 563 -30.63 2.57 3.18
CA VAL A 563 -30.52 1.20 3.70
C VAL A 563 -29.05 0.75 3.76
N ALA A 564 -28.22 1.12 2.79
CA ALA A 564 -26.78 0.85 2.84
C ALA A 564 -26.09 1.62 3.98
N GLY A 565 -26.47 2.89 4.17
CA GLY A 565 -25.98 3.73 5.28
C GLY A 565 -26.43 3.22 6.66
N LEU A 566 -27.62 2.62 6.76
CA LEU A 566 -28.07 1.92 7.96
C LEU A 566 -27.27 0.63 8.17
N PHE A 567 -27.19 -0.23 7.16
CA PHE A 567 -26.52 -1.53 7.24
C PHE A 567 -25.07 -1.37 7.70
N ILE A 568 -24.30 -0.45 7.10
CA ILE A 568 -22.89 -0.29 7.46
C ILE A 568 -22.71 0.21 8.90
N ARG A 569 -23.61 1.09 9.38
CA ARG A 569 -23.56 1.56 10.78
C ARG A 569 -23.93 0.45 11.74
N TRP A 570 -25.00 -0.31 11.44
CA TRP A 570 -25.37 -1.48 12.23
C TRP A 570 -24.23 -2.49 12.29
N TRP A 571 -23.63 -2.81 11.14
CA TRP A 571 -22.48 -3.72 11.05
C TRP A 571 -21.32 -3.26 11.93
N HIS A 572 -21.07 -1.94 12.01
CA HIS A 572 -20.03 -1.43 12.87
C HIS A 572 -20.43 -1.25 14.35
N PHE A 573 -21.70 -1.04 14.67
CA PHE A 573 -22.12 -1.05 16.07
C PHE A 573 -22.26 -2.47 16.64
N LEU A 574 -22.38 -3.48 15.80
CA LEU A 574 -22.66 -4.84 16.23
C LEU A 574 -21.52 -5.51 17.03
N PRO A 575 -20.23 -5.47 16.60
CA PRO A 575 -19.13 -5.95 17.43
C PRO A 575 -19.03 -5.20 18.77
N GLN A 576 -19.29 -3.89 18.75
CA GLN A 576 -19.36 -3.11 20.00
C GLN A 576 -20.49 -3.64 20.87
N ALA A 577 -21.70 -3.84 20.35
CA ALA A 577 -22.82 -4.35 21.16
C ALA A 577 -22.58 -5.76 21.72
N LEU A 578 -21.94 -6.65 20.93
CA LEU A 578 -21.63 -8.03 21.33
C LEU A 578 -20.53 -8.12 22.39
N PHE A 579 -19.54 -7.22 22.36
CA PHE A 579 -18.35 -7.29 23.22
C PHE A 579 -18.16 -6.08 24.13
N ASP A 580 -19.13 -5.17 24.21
CA ASP A 580 -19.09 -3.96 25.04
C ASP A 580 -18.91 -4.30 26.53
N GLY A 581 -18.06 -3.52 27.19
CA GLY A 581 -17.60 -3.78 28.56
C GLY A 581 -16.41 -4.75 28.67
N ASN A 582 -15.97 -5.39 27.58
CA ASN A 582 -14.73 -6.15 27.57
C ASN A 582 -13.54 -5.19 27.40
N SER A 583 -12.92 -4.79 28.52
CA SER A 583 -11.77 -3.88 28.55
C SER A 583 -10.53 -4.41 27.83
N ASP A 584 -10.48 -5.71 27.57
CA ASP A 584 -9.34 -6.38 26.93
C ASP A 584 -9.42 -6.30 25.39
N LEU A 585 -10.56 -5.89 24.83
CA LEU A 585 -10.76 -5.76 23.39
C LEU A 585 -10.85 -4.30 22.97
N ASP A 586 -9.96 -3.88 22.07
CA ASP A 586 -10.20 -2.67 21.29
C ASP A 586 -11.15 -2.95 20.11
N TRP A 587 -11.61 -1.87 19.48
CA TRP A 587 -12.52 -1.92 18.34
C TRP A 587 -12.04 -2.81 17.18
N ARG A 588 -10.74 -2.82 16.88
CA ARG A 588 -10.19 -3.63 15.78
C ARG A 588 -10.24 -5.11 16.15
N THR A 589 -9.81 -5.44 17.36
CA THR A 589 -9.87 -6.82 17.86
C THR A 589 -11.32 -7.33 17.88
N MET A 590 -12.28 -6.49 18.30
CA MET A 590 -13.71 -6.85 18.27
C MET A 590 -14.20 -7.22 16.86
N GLN A 591 -13.77 -6.52 15.81
CA GLN A 591 -14.19 -6.85 14.44
C GLN A 591 -13.71 -8.23 14.00
N VAL A 592 -12.51 -8.61 14.44
CA VAL A 592 -11.89 -9.88 14.08
C VAL A 592 -12.55 -11.03 14.82
N VAL A 593 -12.69 -10.91 16.14
CA VAL A 593 -13.43 -11.89 16.98
C VAL A 593 -14.86 -12.04 16.48
N PHE A 594 -15.49 -10.94 16.06
CA PHE A 594 -16.83 -10.98 15.48
C PHE A 594 -16.88 -11.80 14.19
N ASP A 595 -15.93 -11.60 13.27
CA ASP A 595 -15.87 -12.38 12.03
C ASP A 595 -15.67 -13.87 12.32
N GLU A 596 -14.82 -14.20 13.29
CA GLU A 596 -14.63 -15.59 13.74
C GLU A 596 -15.90 -16.18 14.35
N TRP A 597 -16.55 -15.48 15.27
CA TRP A 597 -17.82 -15.91 15.88
C TRP A 597 -18.91 -16.19 14.84
N LEU A 598 -18.98 -15.39 13.77
CA LEU A 598 -19.93 -15.60 12.67
C LEU A 598 -19.67 -16.90 11.88
N HIS A 599 -18.42 -17.34 11.76
CA HIS A 599 -18.03 -18.47 10.90
C HIS A 599 -17.68 -19.75 11.67
N GLY A 600 -17.15 -19.64 12.89
CA GLY A 600 -16.72 -20.72 13.77
C GLY A 600 -17.79 -21.20 14.77
N GLY A 601 -18.86 -20.41 14.97
CA GLY A 601 -19.97 -20.74 15.87
C GLY A 601 -19.70 -20.32 17.33
N PRO A 602 -20.61 -20.66 18.28
CA PRO A 602 -20.62 -20.11 19.64
C PRO A 602 -19.47 -20.55 20.56
N ALA A 603 -18.54 -21.37 20.07
CA ALA A 603 -17.36 -21.83 20.81
C ALA A 603 -16.16 -20.87 20.73
N THR A 604 -16.30 -19.73 20.02
CA THR A 604 -15.26 -18.72 19.89
C THR A 604 -15.14 -17.88 21.16
N HIS A 605 -13.92 -17.60 21.62
CA HIS A 605 -13.65 -16.74 22.77
C HIS A 605 -12.99 -15.40 22.35
N PRO A 606 -13.25 -14.31 23.10
CA PRO A 606 -14.22 -14.22 24.18
C PRO A 606 -15.64 -14.41 23.66
N ALA A 607 -16.46 -15.12 24.44
CA ALA A 607 -17.86 -15.27 24.12
C ALA A 607 -18.52 -13.88 24.14
N PRO A 608 -19.52 -13.62 23.28
CA PRO A 608 -20.30 -12.40 23.35
C PRO A 608 -20.86 -12.19 24.77
N VAL A 609 -20.75 -10.95 25.27
CA VAL A 609 -21.31 -10.58 26.58
C VAL A 609 -22.83 -10.37 26.51
N ARG A 610 -23.38 -10.29 25.30
CA ARG A 610 -24.80 -10.16 25.02
C ARG A 610 -25.24 -11.22 24.03
N ASP A 611 -26.50 -11.62 24.16
CA ASP A 611 -27.14 -12.44 23.15
C ASP A 611 -27.13 -11.74 21.78
N ARG A 612 -27.09 -12.55 20.72
CA ARG A 612 -27.05 -12.09 19.33
C ARG A 612 -28.17 -11.08 19.04
N ASP A 613 -29.40 -11.37 19.43
CA ASP A 613 -30.57 -10.57 19.06
C ASP A 613 -30.65 -9.31 19.92
N GLU A 614 -30.21 -9.40 21.18
CA GLU A 614 -30.02 -8.23 22.04
C GLU A 614 -28.95 -7.28 21.49
N ALA A 615 -27.81 -7.79 21.09
CA ALA A 615 -26.73 -6.99 20.52
C ALA A 615 -27.15 -6.35 19.19
N SER A 616 -27.86 -7.09 18.33
CA SER A 616 -28.39 -6.57 17.08
C SER A 616 -29.37 -5.41 17.30
N ARG A 617 -30.30 -5.55 18.27
CA ARG A 617 -31.24 -4.49 18.64
C ARG A 617 -30.53 -3.23 19.11
N LEU A 618 -29.54 -3.38 20.00
CA LEU A 618 -28.74 -2.25 20.47
C LEU A 618 -27.95 -1.59 19.32
N ALA A 619 -27.37 -2.39 18.44
CA ALA A 619 -26.65 -1.91 17.26
C ALA A 619 -27.58 -1.17 16.30
N LEU A 620 -28.81 -1.65 16.09
CA LEU A 620 -29.83 -1.00 15.28
C LEU A 620 -30.23 0.34 15.88
N ASP A 621 -30.51 0.40 17.18
CA ASP A 621 -30.88 1.66 17.86
C ASP A 621 -29.74 2.68 17.81
N ASN A 622 -28.49 2.25 17.98
CA ASN A 622 -27.31 3.11 17.83
C ASN A 622 -27.13 3.59 16.38
N ALA A 623 -27.34 2.71 15.40
CA ALA A 623 -27.27 3.06 13.99
C ALA A 623 -28.37 4.05 13.57
N LEU A 624 -29.55 3.98 14.19
CA LEU A 624 -30.69 4.89 13.91
C LEU A 624 -30.65 6.19 14.70
N ARG A 625 -29.87 6.30 15.78
CA ARG A 625 -29.81 7.49 16.66
C ARG A 625 -29.57 8.81 15.89
N PRO A 626 -28.67 8.90 14.89
CA PRO A 626 -28.49 10.13 14.10
C PRO A 626 -29.59 10.37 13.05
N GLY A 627 -30.51 9.42 12.88
CA GLY A 627 -31.45 9.33 11.78
C GLY A 627 -30.98 8.38 10.68
N LEU A 628 -31.89 8.08 9.75
CA LEU A 628 -31.60 7.32 8.55
C LEU A 628 -30.86 8.24 7.56
N TRP A 629 -29.61 7.91 7.23
CA TRP A 629 -28.77 8.71 6.35
C TRP A 629 -28.32 7.86 5.16
N PRO A 630 -28.25 8.43 3.95
CA PRO A 630 -27.64 7.75 2.81
C PRO A 630 -26.17 7.46 3.10
N LEU A 631 -25.64 6.35 2.55
CA LEU A 631 -24.26 5.91 2.80
C LEU A 631 -23.24 7.02 2.55
N GLY A 632 -23.45 7.88 1.57
CA GLY A 632 -22.58 9.00 1.23
C GLY A 632 -22.50 10.10 2.29
N MET A 633 -23.47 10.17 3.23
CA MET A 633 -23.41 11.02 4.43
C MET A 633 -22.82 10.30 5.65
N VAL A 634 -22.68 8.97 5.56
CA VAL A 634 -22.09 8.12 6.59
C VAL A 634 -20.60 7.92 6.34
N GLN A 635 -20.22 7.61 5.10
CA GLN A 635 -18.89 7.20 4.68
C GLN A 635 -18.28 8.19 3.69
N HIS A 636 -17.15 8.80 4.06
CA HIS A 636 -16.48 9.79 3.22
C HIS A 636 -14.97 9.57 3.13
N LEU A 637 -14.41 9.87 1.97
CA LEU A 637 -12.98 10.02 1.74
C LEU A 637 -12.56 11.47 1.98
N THR A 638 -11.46 11.66 2.68
CA THR A 638 -10.77 12.96 2.75
C THR A 638 -9.31 12.70 2.48
N ILE A 639 -8.85 13.15 1.31
CA ILE A 639 -7.47 12.97 0.87
C ILE A 639 -6.66 14.14 1.42
N ARG A 640 -5.55 13.85 2.09
CA ARG A 640 -4.71 14.88 2.70
C ARG A 640 -3.26 14.73 2.30
N HIS A 641 -2.69 15.80 1.78
CA HIS A 641 -1.24 15.90 1.67
C HIS A 641 -0.58 15.97 3.07
N PRO A 642 0.62 15.40 3.28
CA PRO A 642 1.38 15.48 4.54
C PRO A 642 1.36 16.83 5.25
N MET A 643 1.52 17.93 4.50
CA MET A 643 1.56 19.28 5.05
C MET A 643 0.18 19.87 5.41
N ALA A 644 -0.92 19.19 5.07
CA ALA A 644 -2.28 19.67 5.37
C ALA A 644 -2.58 19.73 6.87
N GLN A 645 -1.73 19.16 7.72
CA GLN A 645 -1.83 19.28 9.19
C GLN A 645 -1.79 20.74 9.66
N ALA A 646 -1.05 21.60 8.96
CA ALA A 646 -1.06 23.03 9.21
C ALA A 646 -2.24 23.66 8.47
N GLY A 647 -3.36 23.91 9.18
CA GLY A 647 -4.61 24.37 8.57
C GLY A 647 -4.51 25.68 7.74
N LEU A 648 -3.56 26.57 8.06
CA LEU A 648 -3.29 27.75 7.23
C LEU A 648 -2.61 27.37 5.91
N LEU A 649 -1.66 26.44 5.93
CA LEU A 649 -1.00 25.94 4.72
C LEU A 649 -1.97 25.15 3.84
N ASP A 650 -2.84 24.33 4.44
CA ASP A 650 -3.87 23.59 3.72
C ASP A 650 -4.78 24.53 2.92
N ARG A 651 -5.34 25.56 3.57
CA ARG A 651 -6.19 26.55 2.90
C ARG A 651 -5.46 27.35 1.83
N TRP A 652 -4.17 27.62 2.03
CA TRP A 652 -3.38 28.44 1.13
C TRP A 652 -2.97 27.71 -0.15
N LEU A 653 -2.57 26.45 0.00
CA LEU A 653 -2.02 25.61 -1.08
C LEU A 653 -3.06 24.65 -1.67
N GLY A 654 -4.22 24.47 -1.01
CA GLY A 654 -5.23 23.51 -1.44
C GLY A 654 -4.69 22.08 -1.32
N LEU A 655 -4.36 21.65 -0.10
CA LEU A 655 -3.68 20.38 0.16
C LEU A 655 -4.63 19.22 0.48
N THR A 656 -5.88 19.53 0.80
CA THR A 656 -6.94 18.56 1.10
C THR A 656 -7.93 18.46 -0.05
N ARG A 657 -8.46 17.25 -0.30
CA ARG A 657 -9.65 17.00 -1.12
C ARG A 657 -10.73 16.33 -0.28
N GLY A 658 -11.98 16.74 -0.49
CA GLY A 658 -13.14 16.20 0.21
C GLY A 658 -13.67 17.08 1.35
N PRO A 659 -14.62 16.56 2.15
CA PRO A 659 -15.08 15.16 2.16
C PRO A 659 -15.80 14.74 0.87
N ILE A 660 -15.46 13.57 0.33
CA ILE A 660 -16.05 12.97 -0.88
C ILE A 660 -16.91 11.77 -0.45
N PRO A 661 -18.20 11.70 -0.82
CA PRO A 661 -19.05 10.54 -0.54
C PRO A 661 -18.49 9.26 -1.17
N MET A 662 -18.37 8.17 -0.41
CA MET A 662 -17.84 6.89 -0.91
C MET A 662 -18.83 5.75 -0.75
N GLY A 663 -19.07 5.03 -1.85
CA GLY A 663 -19.78 3.77 -1.86
C GLY A 663 -18.85 2.57 -1.60
N GLY A 664 -19.40 1.37 -1.62
CA GLY A 664 -18.65 0.14 -1.33
C GLY A 664 -18.38 -0.06 0.16
N ASP A 665 -17.99 -1.27 0.51
CA ASP A 665 -17.47 -1.66 1.82
C ASP A 665 -16.46 -2.82 1.66
N ALA A 666 -15.92 -3.33 2.77
CA ALA A 666 -14.96 -4.45 2.74
C ALA A 666 -15.51 -5.77 2.16
N GLY A 667 -16.83 -5.89 1.95
CA GLY A 667 -17.48 -7.04 1.29
C GLY A 667 -17.75 -6.83 -0.21
N SER A 668 -17.50 -5.65 -0.75
CA SER A 668 -17.67 -5.34 -2.18
C SER A 668 -16.38 -5.51 -2.99
N LEU A 669 -16.51 -5.73 -4.30
CA LEU A 669 -15.37 -5.87 -5.20
C LEU A 669 -14.61 -4.55 -5.37
N ASN A 670 -15.33 -3.46 -5.67
CA ASN A 670 -14.86 -2.08 -5.58
C ASN A 670 -14.85 -1.64 -4.12
N VAL A 671 -13.85 -2.14 -3.41
CA VAL A 671 -13.79 -2.11 -1.95
C VAL A 671 -13.61 -0.69 -1.42
N THR A 672 -14.28 -0.40 -0.30
CA THR A 672 -13.93 0.73 0.55
C THR A 672 -13.60 0.21 1.94
N TYR A 673 -12.35 0.37 2.34
CA TYR A 673 -11.90 0.14 3.70
C TYR A 673 -11.96 1.46 4.48
N ALA A 674 -12.54 1.42 5.67
CA ALA A 674 -12.84 2.62 6.42
C ALA A 674 -12.65 2.43 7.93
N SER A 675 -12.25 3.52 8.60
CA SER A 675 -12.26 3.60 10.06
C SER A 675 -13.58 4.17 10.55
N PHE A 676 -14.21 3.50 11.52
CA PHE A 676 -15.46 3.92 12.13
C PHE A 676 -15.21 4.81 13.36
N ASN A 677 -16.02 5.85 13.52
CA ASN A 677 -16.09 6.67 14.72
C ASN A 677 -17.49 6.51 15.35
N ALA A 678 -17.54 5.86 16.51
CA ALA A 678 -18.79 5.52 17.19
C ALA A 678 -19.57 6.77 17.66
N ASP A 679 -18.87 7.81 18.13
CA ASP A 679 -19.50 9.04 18.65
C ASP A 679 -20.31 9.78 17.57
N THR A 680 -19.80 9.76 16.35
CA THR A 680 -20.42 10.44 15.20
C THR A 680 -21.22 9.50 14.31
N ALA A 681 -21.14 8.19 14.56
CA ALA A 681 -21.67 7.12 13.71
C ALA A 681 -21.26 7.29 12.23
N ARG A 682 -20.03 7.75 11.98
CA ARG A 682 -19.49 8.01 10.64
C ARG A 682 -18.24 7.19 10.36
N LEU A 683 -18.04 6.92 9.08
CA LEU A 683 -16.89 6.22 8.54
C LEU A 683 -16.01 7.18 7.75
N ARG A 684 -14.70 7.06 7.96
CA ARG A 684 -13.69 7.69 7.12
C ARG A 684 -13.09 6.62 6.22
N ALA A 685 -13.34 6.70 4.92
CA ALA A 685 -12.69 5.88 3.91
C ALA A 685 -11.17 6.15 3.92
N ARG A 686 -10.37 5.09 3.88
CA ARG A 686 -8.90 5.11 4.02
C ARG A 686 -8.20 4.42 2.86
N ALA A 687 -8.70 3.25 2.46
CA ALA A 687 -8.13 2.46 1.38
C ALA A 687 -9.21 1.92 0.44
N GLY A 688 -8.79 1.61 -0.78
CA GLY A 688 -9.61 1.12 -1.89
C GLY A 688 -8.71 1.00 -3.12
N ALA A 689 -9.26 0.84 -4.32
CA ALA A 689 -8.45 0.88 -5.53
C ALA A 689 -7.54 2.13 -5.56
N SER A 690 -6.26 1.90 -5.85
CA SER A 690 -5.19 2.92 -5.88
C SER A 690 -4.72 3.24 -7.29
N MET A 691 -4.98 2.30 -8.21
CA MET A 691 -5.04 2.50 -9.64
C MET A 691 -5.99 1.43 -10.22
N ARG A 692 -6.35 1.56 -11.49
CA ARG A 692 -7.06 0.54 -12.26
C ARG A 692 -6.44 0.46 -13.64
N TYR A 693 -6.23 -0.75 -14.15
CA TYR A 693 -5.97 -0.92 -15.58
C TYR A 693 -6.81 -2.04 -16.17
N VAL A 694 -7.04 -1.94 -17.48
CA VAL A 694 -7.59 -2.99 -18.33
C VAL A 694 -6.77 -3.04 -19.62
N LEU A 695 -6.35 -4.25 -20.00
CA LEU A 695 -5.67 -4.54 -21.25
C LEU A 695 -6.49 -5.55 -22.06
N ASP A 696 -6.70 -5.24 -23.34
CA ASP A 696 -7.16 -6.17 -24.35
C ASP A 696 -6.02 -6.42 -25.34
N TRP A 697 -5.61 -7.69 -25.50
CA TRP A 697 -4.54 -8.06 -26.41
C TRP A 697 -4.88 -7.91 -27.90
N SER A 698 -6.15 -7.64 -28.24
CA SER A 698 -6.53 -7.32 -29.62
C SER A 698 -6.03 -5.96 -30.09
N ASP A 699 -5.83 -5.02 -29.15
CA ASP A 699 -5.38 -3.66 -29.41
C ASP A 699 -4.63 -3.09 -28.18
N LEU A 700 -3.30 -3.07 -28.24
CA LEU A 700 -2.46 -2.48 -27.19
C LEU A 700 -2.67 -0.97 -27.03
N ASP A 701 -3.13 -0.27 -28.07
CA ASP A 701 -3.39 1.18 -28.00
C ASP A 701 -4.69 1.49 -27.25
N SER A 702 -5.51 0.48 -26.97
CA SER A 702 -6.70 0.58 -26.14
C SER A 702 -6.43 0.41 -24.63
N PHE A 703 -5.18 0.14 -24.23
CA PHE A 703 -4.81 -0.05 -22.82
C PHE A 703 -5.31 1.12 -21.98
N THR A 704 -6.03 0.82 -20.90
CA THR A 704 -6.55 1.84 -19.98
C THR A 704 -5.79 1.83 -18.67
N LEU A 705 -5.48 2.99 -18.11
CA LEU A 705 -4.82 3.11 -16.81
C LEU A 705 -5.28 4.39 -16.12
N ASN A 706 -5.89 4.22 -14.94
CA ASN A 706 -6.35 5.30 -14.09
C ASN A 706 -5.61 5.29 -12.76
N LEU A 707 -4.99 6.39 -12.40
CA LEU A 707 -4.49 6.63 -11.06
C LEU A 707 -5.61 7.18 -10.16
N THR A 708 -5.50 7.06 -8.83
CA THR A 708 -6.48 7.70 -7.93
C THR A 708 -6.29 9.21 -7.81
N LEU A 709 -5.04 9.66 -7.92
CA LEU A 709 -4.62 11.06 -7.94
C LEU A 709 -3.79 11.29 -9.21
N GLY A 710 -3.10 12.41 -9.33
CA GLY A 710 -2.29 12.70 -10.51
C GLY A 710 -0.85 12.19 -10.45
N GLN A 711 -0.09 12.48 -11.51
CA GLN A 711 1.32 12.12 -11.69
C GLN A 711 2.27 12.87 -10.74
N SER A 712 1.87 14.01 -10.20
CA SER A 712 2.73 14.93 -9.46
C SER A 712 2.50 14.90 -7.94
N GLY A 713 3.60 14.96 -7.19
CA GLY A 713 3.61 15.26 -5.75
C GLY A 713 3.52 16.74 -5.42
N ASN A 714 3.76 17.60 -6.41
CA ASN A 714 3.75 19.04 -6.25
C ASN A 714 2.31 19.60 -6.32
N PRO A 715 1.82 20.29 -5.27
CA PRO A 715 0.45 20.81 -5.22
C PRO A 715 0.17 21.94 -6.22
N PHE A 716 1.20 22.47 -6.89
CA PHE A 716 1.05 23.46 -7.96
C PHE A 716 0.92 22.83 -9.35
N SER A 717 1.16 21.53 -9.49
CA SER A 717 1.10 20.86 -10.79
C SER A 717 -0.36 20.70 -11.22
N PRO A 718 -0.69 20.90 -12.51
CA PRO A 718 -2.00 20.52 -13.03
C PRO A 718 -2.26 19.02 -12.85
N HIS A 719 -1.22 18.19 -12.78
CA HIS A 719 -1.29 16.75 -12.60
C HIS A 719 -1.15 16.32 -11.14
N PHE A 720 -1.60 17.12 -10.17
CA PHE A 720 -1.60 16.72 -8.75
C PHE A 720 -2.75 15.75 -8.42
N ASP A 721 -3.95 16.02 -8.94
CA ASP A 721 -5.17 15.26 -8.66
C ASP A 721 -6.14 15.18 -9.85
N ASP A 722 -5.64 15.41 -11.06
CA ASP A 722 -6.45 15.49 -12.28
C ASP A 722 -7.16 14.18 -12.65
N PHE A 723 -6.64 13.01 -12.27
CA PHE A 723 -7.36 11.74 -12.42
C PHE A 723 -8.55 11.57 -11.46
N LEU A 724 -8.62 12.31 -10.34
CA LEU A 724 -9.58 12.03 -9.27
C LEU A 724 -11.05 11.99 -9.75
N PRO A 725 -11.54 12.90 -10.62
CA PRO A 725 -12.92 12.82 -11.12
C PRO A 725 -13.21 11.55 -11.93
N ASP A 726 -12.31 11.18 -12.83
CA ASP A 726 -12.44 9.97 -13.68
C ASP A 726 -12.33 8.72 -12.83
N PHE A 727 -11.44 8.72 -11.84
CA PHE A 727 -11.28 7.62 -10.91
C PHE A 727 -12.53 7.37 -10.05
N LEU A 728 -13.21 8.43 -9.61
CA LEU A 728 -14.44 8.36 -8.82
C LEU A 728 -15.66 7.93 -9.65
N SER A 729 -15.74 8.38 -10.90
CA SER A 729 -16.80 7.99 -11.84
C SER A 729 -16.57 6.62 -12.46
N GLY A 730 -15.33 6.14 -12.47
CA GLY A 730 -14.93 4.90 -13.13
C GLY A 730 -14.71 5.06 -14.64
N GLN A 731 -14.59 6.29 -15.13
CA GLN A 731 -14.29 6.56 -16.53
C GLN A 731 -12.85 6.16 -16.84
N PRO A 732 -12.60 5.20 -17.75
CA PRO A 732 -11.24 4.79 -18.07
C PRO A 732 -10.48 5.88 -18.83
N TRP A 733 -9.17 5.98 -18.58
CA TRP A 733 -8.23 6.80 -19.35
C TRP A 733 -7.38 5.91 -20.25
N THR A 734 -7.40 6.16 -21.55
CA THR A 734 -6.63 5.38 -22.54
C THR A 734 -5.19 5.86 -22.60
N VAL A 735 -4.26 4.91 -22.58
CA VAL A 735 -2.82 5.10 -22.46
C VAL A 735 -2.18 4.28 -23.58
N PRO A 736 -2.04 4.84 -24.80
CA PRO A 736 -1.61 4.06 -25.96
C PRO A 736 -0.15 3.60 -25.85
N PHE A 737 0.20 2.56 -26.59
CA PHE A 737 1.49 1.90 -26.54
C PHE A 737 2.36 2.16 -27.78
N SER A 738 1.76 2.06 -28.97
CA SER A 738 2.45 2.28 -30.23
C SER A 738 2.93 3.73 -30.35
N ARG A 739 4.11 3.91 -30.93
CA ARG A 739 4.72 5.23 -31.14
C ARG A 739 3.78 6.19 -31.88
N GLU A 740 3.10 5.70 -32.93
CA GLU A 740 2.18 6.50 -33.73
C GLU A 740 0.97 6.99 -32.91
N ALA A 741 0.34 6.11 -32.13
CA ALA A 741 -0.79 6.46 -31.28
C ALA A 741 -0.36 7.40 -30.12
N VAL A 742 0.83 7.19 -29.55
CA VAL A 742 1.41 8.10 -28.55
C VAL A 742 1.63 9.49 -29.14
N GLU A 743 2.23 9.61 -30.33
CA GLU A 743 2.45 10.90 -30.98
C GLU A 743 1.14 11.62 -31.29
N ALA A 744 0.11 10.88 -31.72
CA ALA A 744 -1.22 11.44 -31.97
C ALA A 744 -1.91 12.00 -30.72
N GLY A 745 -1.66 11.40 -29.55
CA GLY A 745 -2.20 11.82 -28.24
C GLY A 745 -1.28 12.72 -27.42
N THR A 746 -0.14 13.16 -27.97
CA THR A 746 0.84 13.97 -27.22
C THR A 746 0.32 15.38 -26.97
N ALA A 747 0.23 15.76 -25.70
CA ALA A 747 -0.06 17.13 -25.28
C ALA A 747 1.20 17.98 -25.16
N HIS A 748 2.28 17.41 -24.61
CA HIS A 748 3.53 18.12 -24.36
C HIS A 748 4.75 17.28 -24.74
N ARG A 749 5.83 17.94 -25.15
CA ARG A 749 7.08 17.29 -25.58
C ARG A 749 8.29 17.93 -24.90
N LEU A 750 9.05 17.13 -24.17
CA LEU A 750 10.31 17.50 -23.54
C LEU A 750 11.47 16.70 -24.14
N LEU A 751 12.60 17.36 -24.39
CA LEU A 751 13.86 16.73 -24.76
C LEU A 751 14.84 16.84 -23.60
N LEU A 752 15.36 15.71 -23.13
CA LEU A 752 16.50 15.67 -22.22
C LEU A 752 17.77 15.56 -23.06
N THR A 753 18.65 16.53 -22.91
CA THR A 753 19.88 16.65 -23.69
C THR A 753 21.10 16.40 -22.80
N PRO A 754 22.16 15.76 -23.33
CA PRO A 754 23.42 15.60 -22.60
C PRO A 754 23.99 16.96 -22.18
N GLU A 755 24.63 17.01 -21.01
CA GLU A 755 25.46 18.16 -20.66
C GLU A 755 26.66 18.26 -21.64
N PRO A 756 27.00 19.47 -22.10
CA PRO A 756 27.99 19.68 -23.16
C PRO A 756 29.44 19.38 -22.77
#